data_AF-A0A3D3W2D1-F1
#
_entry.id   AF-A0A3D3W2D1-F1
#
_cell.length_a   1.000
_cell.length_b   1.000
_cell.length_c   1.000
_cell.angle_alpha   90.00
_cell.angle_beta   90.00
_cell.angle_gamma   90.00
#
_symmetry.space_group_name_H-M   'P 1'
#
loop_
_entity.id
_entity.type
_entity.pdbx_description
1 polymer ?
#
loop_
_entity_poly.entity_id
_entity_poly.type
_entity_poly.pdbx_seq_one_letter_code
_entity_poly.pdbx_strand_id
1 'polypeptide(L)'
;MYRSLSAASLACLLWIPAAAAAPQAAEAPADLFERSIRPLLLDRCIECHGPAKQEHQVRLDRRADVLKGSASDVPLIVPGKPQESRLWQVLQHTPDDIRMPSSGKLDQASLDAVQSWILQGAPWPDSANLEADATARLQRWKQHWAFQPIQRPDLSAQPAHIQPIDFLIDQQLHTVNLQRSSRATPAVLARRLAYGITGLPPALTDIEAATAAHAAGTLDPWLTDYTERLLAQPQYGERWGRYWLDVARYADTKGYVFTENREYSEAWRYREWVIRSLNSDQPFDQFIHQQLAADRLPGADDPAQLAAMGFLTLGRRFLNNPHDIIDDRIDLITRGLMGLTVSCARCHDHKFDPISQADYYSLYGVFASSEEPGGEPSPLRLIDRPQPVEPVIFLRGSPGNRGPAVPRRFLSALAAPDTPAWQNGSGRLELAKAITDASNPLTARVTVNRIWMHLFGRGLVESPGDFGVRTEKPQHAELLDWLASEFIASGWSRKSLLRTILQSETWRQSSDRRPDAEIADPENRLLARMNRLRLDFEAQRDSVLAASQQLDATVGGPSADLATDPNITRRAVYARIDRQNLPGLFRTFDLASPDAHAPRRYQTTIPQQALFYLNNAFVLNQSSEIARLSAAAGEDRIPAIFRSVLRRNPAPAELEACRSFLHSVDSLQQTAGQGGWHLGYGSLPEDSHTLTNFQPLTVIREGRLQGGDQLPDPQLGWVFLNRSGGHPGNDLQHCAVRRWTASADCRILFHGVLTHTSDQGDGVRLRVLGPDGRNLAQTVATNGTQTVAAGGIPLQQGQSIDFVVDCRSASAHDSYRSKFVITQAVPGQPARIWNSEQDFREAPAARQDPWAQLAQTLLLTNEFLFID
;
A
#
# COMPACT_ATOMS: atom_id res chain seq x y z
N MET A 1 -50.34 12.22 -6.33
CA MET A 1 -51.51 12.36 -5.43
C MET A 1 -50.96 12.72 -4.06
N TYR A 2 -51.13 13.88 -3.42
CA TYR A 2 -51.93 15.12 -3.59
C TYR A 2 -51.06 16.25 -2.97
N ARG A 3 -50.84 17.44 -3.57
CA ARG A 3 -51.69 18.66 -3.55
C ARG A 3 -52.23 18.94 -2.11
N SER A 4 -52.20 20.14 -1.51
CA SER A 4 -52.48 21.48 -2.03
C SER A 4 -52.49 22.50 -0.86
N LEU A 5 -52.10 23.76 -1.13
CA LEU A 5 -52.82 25.05 -0.82
C LEU A 5 -53.22 25.36 0.65
N SER A 6 -53.16 26.55 1.24
CA SER A 6 -52.94 27.98 0.87
C SER A 6 -52.87 28.75 2.21
N ALA A 7 -51.94 29.69 2.46
CA ALA A 7 -51.92 31.11 2.09
C ALA A 7 -52.89 32.04 2.88
N ALA A 8 -52.30 32.96 3.68
CA ALA A 8 -52.74 34.34 3.91
C ALA A 8 -51.52 35.12 4.48
N SER A 9 -50.75 35.83 3.65
CA SER A 9 -50.91 37.25 3.28
C SER A 9 -50.33 38.22 4.31
N LEU A 10 -49.16 38.81 4.00
CA LEU A 10 -49.03 40.28 3.99
C LEU A 10 -47.92 40.69 3.01
N ALA A 11 -48.29 41.57 2.10
CA ALA A 11 -47.48 42.06 0.99
C ALA A 11 -46.64 43.27 1.39
N CYS A 12 -45.36 43.27 1.00
CA CYS A 12 -44.58 44.48 0.74
C CYS A 12 -43.71 44.23 -0.49
N LEU A 13 -44.19 44.73 -1.64
CA LEU A 13 -43.45 44.82 -2.89
C LEU A 13 -42.44 45.96 -2.77
N LEU A 14 -41.15 45.64 -2.68
CA LEU A 14 -40.07 46.56 -3.03
C LEU A 14 -39.47 46.09 -4.35
N TRP A 15 -39.70 46.90 -5.39
CA TRP A 15 -39.00 46.84 -6.67
C TRP A 15 -37.49 47.06 -6.42
N ILE A 16 -36.68 46.03 -6.61
CA ILE A 16 -35.22 46.19 -6.72
C ILE A 16 -34.93 46.33 -8.22
N PRO A 17 -34.38 47.47 -8.68
CA PRO A 17 -33.96 47.60 -10.06
C PRO A 17 -32.79 46.66 -10.33
N ALA A 18 -32.82 45.99 -11.48
CA ALA A 18 -31.68 45.22 -11.97
C ALA A 18 -30.47 46.16 -12.09
N ALA A 19 -29.49 45.99 -11.21
CA ALA A 19 -28.21 46.65 -11.33
C ALA A 19 -27.56 46.19 -12.64
N ALA A 20 -27.40 47.13 -13.57
CA ALA A 20 -26.55 46.92 -14.73
C ALA A 20 -25.16 46.50 -14.22
N ALA A 21 -24.68 45.34 -14.68
CA ALA A 21 -23.32 44.90 -14.42
C ALA A 21 -22.38 46.00 -14.93
N ALA A 22 -21.57 46.55 -14.03
CA ALA A 22 -20.49 47.45 -14.40
C ALA A 22 -19.54 46.72 -15.37
N PRO A 23 -19.03 47.38 -16.42
CA PRO A 23 -18.05 46.78 -17.30
C PRO A 23 -16.83 46.38 -16.47
N GLN A 24 -16.42 45.11 -16.60
CA GLN A 24 -15.17 44.61 -16.03
C GLN A 24 -14.04 45.47 -16.59
N ALA A 25 -13.36 46.22 -15.72
CA ALA A 25 -12.29 47.11 -16.12
C ALA A 25 -11.25 46.30 -16.93
N ALA A 26 -10.86 46.83 -18.10
CA ALA A 26 -9.78 46.25 -18.88
C ALA A 26 -8.54 46.11 -17.99
N GLU A 27 -8.07 44.87 -17.86
CA GLU A 27 -6.91 44.53 -17.02
C GLU A 27 -5.70 45.37 -17.45
N ALA A 28 -4.96 45.93 -16.49
CA ALA A 28 -3.85 46.81 -16.82
C ALA A 28 -2.81 46.02 -17.64
N PRO A 29 -2.23 46.60 -18.71
CA PRO A 29 -1.36 45.85 -19.64
C PRO A 29 -0.12 45.21 -18.98
N ALA A 30 0.37 45.79 -17.87
CA ALA A 30 1.48 45.24 -17.08
C ALA A 30 1.08 44.01 -16.24
N ASP A 31 -0.16 43.97 -15.73
CA ASP A 31 -0.66 42.86 -14.90
C ASP A 31 -0.84 41.58 -15.72
N LEU A 32 -1.31 41.72 -16.96
CA LEU A 32 -1.41 40.59 -17.91
C LEU A 32 -0.01 39.99 -18.18
N PHE A 33 1.00 40.84 -18.35
CA PHE A 33 2.36 40.37 -18.59
C PHE A 33 2.89 39.60 -17.37
N GLU A 34 2.83 40.17 -16.17
CA GLU A 34 3.38 39.53 -14.96
C GLU A 34 2.62 38.27 -14.56
N ARG A 35 1.29 38.25 -14.69
CA ARG A 35 0.47 37.09 -14.28
C ARG A 35 0.48 35.95 -15.29
N SER A 36 0.46 36.27 -16.59
CA SER A 36 0.22 35.26 -17.63
C SER A 36 1.38 35.07 -18.59
N ILE A 37 2.04 36.15 -19.04
CA ILE A 37 3.06 36.06 -20.09
C ILE A 37 4.43 35.70 -19.53
N ARG A 38 4.89 36.35 -18.45
CA ARG A 38 6.19 36.07 -17.82
C ARG A 38 6.30 34.61 -17.37
N PRO A 39 5.33 34.02 -16.66
CA PRO A 39 5.36 32.60 -16.33
C PRO A 39 5.35 31.71 -17.57
N LEU A 40 4.55 32.05 -18.59
CA LEU A 40 4.48 31.29 -19.83
C LEU A 40 5.82 31.28 -20.58
N LEU A 41 6.46 32.44 -20.74
CA LEU A 41 7.77 32.56 -21.40
C LEU A 41 8.83 31.75 -20.63
N LEU A 42 8.89 31.89 -19.29
CA LEU A 42 9.84 31.15 -18.45
C LEU A 42 9.61 29.63 -18.47
N ASP A 43 8.36 29.18 -18.51
CA ASP A 43 8.03 27.76 -18.38
C ASP A 43 7.92 27.00 -19.71
N ARG A 44 7.68 27.70 -20.83
CA ARG A 44 7.38 27.07 -22.13
C ARG A 44 8.27 27.51 -23.28
N CYS A 45 8.99 28.62 -23.15
CA CYS A 45 9.67 29.24 -24.30
C CYS A 45 11.18 29.38 -24.08
N ILE A 46 11.59 29.88 -22.91
CA ILE A 46 12.97 30.30 -22.63
C ILE A 46 13.95 29.11 -22.51
N GLU A 47 13.48 27.91 -22.21
CA GLU A 47 14.33 26.71 -22.17
C GLU A 47 15.07 26.47 -23.50
N CYS A 48 14.39 26.70 -24.64
CA CYS A 48 14.99 26.59 -25.97
C CYS A 48 15.40 27.93 -26.59
N HIS A 49 14.84 29.04 -26.11
CA HIS A 49 14.99 30.38 -26.69
C HIS A 49 15.44 31.41 -25.63
N GLY A 50 16.47 31.06 -24.86
CA GLY A 50 16.97 31.83 -23.73
C GLY A 50 18.50 31.97 -23.74
N PRO A 51 19.14 32.32 -22.60
CA PRO A 51 20.58 32.56 -22.56
C PRO A 51 21.41 31.28 -22.75
N ALA A 52 20.92 30.14 -22.25
CA ALA A 52 21.64 28.86 -22.33
C ALA A 52 21.51 28.16 -23.69
N LYS A 53 20.38 28.35 -24.39
CA LYS A 53 20.09 27.70 -25.67
C LYS A 53 19.30 28.65 -26.56
N GLN A 54 19.71 28.74 -27.82
CA GLN A 54 19.17 29.68 -28.80
C GLN A 54 18.76 28.93 -30.06
N GLU A 55 17.73 28.08 -29.95
CA GLU A 55 17.24 27.32 -31.11
C GLU A 55 16.80 28.27 -32.21
N HIS A 56 17.23 27.99 -33.44
CA HIS A 56 17.07 28.87 -34.60
C HIS A 56 17.57 30.31 -34.36
N GLN A 57 18.55 30.47 -33.46
CA GLN A 57 19.11 31.74 -33.01
C GLN A 57 18.10 32.67 -32.32
N VAL A 58 16.92 32.18 -31.93
CA VAL A 58 15.84 32.99 -31.33
C VAL A 58 16.03 33.20 -29.82
N ARG A 59 15.79 34.44 -29.36
CA ARG A 59 15.78 34.87 -27.96
C ARG A 59 14.41 35.44 -27.59
N LEU A 60 13.74 34.84 -26.61
CA LEU A 60 12.42 35.24 -26.09
C LEU A 60 12.48 35.80 -24.66
N ASP A 61 13.68 35.91 -24.09
CA ASP A 61 13.97 36.47 -22.76
C ASP A 61 14.44 37.93 -22.81
N ARG A 62 14.63 38.49 -24.02
CA ARG A 62 15.06 39.88 -24.23
C ARG A 62 14.09 40.59 -25.15
N ARG A 63 13.45 41.65 -24.63
CA ARG A 63 12.51 42.47 -25.40
C ARG A 63 13.08 42.97 -26.73
N ALA A 64 14.34 43.40 -26.73
CA ALA A 64 14.99 43.91 -27.93
C ALA A 64 15.07 42.87 -29.05
N ASP A 65 15.42 41.62 -28.73
CA ASP A 65 15.49 40.52 -29.69
C ASP A 65 14.11 40.07 -30.18
N VAL A 66 13.11 40.11 -29.31
CA VAL A 66 11.72 39.82 -29.67
C VAL A 66 11.19 40.84 -30.70
N LEU A 67 11.54 42.12 -30.54
CA LEU A 67 11.08 43.19 -31.42
C LEU A 67 11.91 43.34 -32.71
N LYS A 68 13.20 42.97 -32.70
CA LYS A 68 14.08 43.07 -33.88
C LYS A 68 14.13 41.79 -34.70
N GLY A 69 13.95 40.63 -34.07
CA GLY A 69 14.33 39.35 -34.66
C GLY A 69 15.85 39.15 -34.58
N SER A 70 16.29 37.95 -34.26
CA SER A 70 17.70 37.69 -33.92
C SER A 70 18.58 37.21 -35.08
N ALA A 71 18.00 36.74 -36.19
CA ALA A 71 18.75 36.18 -37.32
C ALA A 71 18.26 36.58 -38.74
N SER A 72 17.03 37.10 -38.88
CA SER A 72 16.42 37.38 -40.19
C SER A 72 15.84 38.79 -40.34
N ASP A 73 16.12 39.72 -39.41
CA ASP A 73 15.50 41.06 -39.31
C ASP A 73 13.95 41.07 -39.32
N VAL A 74 13.33 39.91 -39.08
CA VAL A 74 11.87 39.77 -38.97
C VAL A 74 11.49 39.79 -37.49
N PRO A 75 10.68 40.76 -37.02
CA PRO A 75 10.20 40.81 -35.65
C PRO A 75 9.49 39.52 -35.25
N LEU A 76 9.83 38.96 -34.09
CA LEU A 76 9.08 37.83 -33.53
C LEU A 76 7.68 38.28 -33.09
N ILE A 77 7.59 39.52 -32.63
CA ILE A 77 6.33 40.19 -32.30
C ILE A 77 6.25 41.53 -33.02
N VAL A 78 5.12 41.75 -33.69
CA VAL A 78 4.71 43.05 -34.23
C VAL A 78 3.65 43.63 -33.28
N PRO A 79 3.99 44.65 -32.47
CA PRO A 79 3.08 45.24 -31.49
C PRO A 79 1.73 45.64 -32.10
N GLY A 80 0.64 45.24 -31.47
CA GLY A 80 -0.74 45.52 -31.92
C GLY A 80 -1.25 44.56 -33.00
N LYS A 81 -0.40 43.69 -33.56
CA LYS A 81 -0.73 42.88 -34.74
C LYS A 81 -0.37 41.39 -34.57
N PRO A 82 -1.22 40.60 -33.89
CA PRO A 82 -0.97 39.17 -33.69
C PRO A 82 -0.79 38.41 -35.00
N GLN A 83 -1.62 38.66 -36.01
CA GLN A 83 -1.55 37.90 -37.26
C GLN A 83 -0.28 38.17 -38.08
N GLU A 84 0.36 39.33 -37.86
CA GLU A 84 1.67 39.67 -38.46
C GLU A 84 2.86 39.22 -37.58
N SER A 85 2.60 38.74 -36.36
CA SER A 85 3.64 38.33 -35.40
C SER A 85 4.05 36.87 -35.59
N ARG A 86 5.33 36.61 -35.87
CA ARG A 86 5.84 35.25 -36.10
C ARG A 86 5.58 34.33 -34.89
N LEU A 87 5.73 34.84 -33.67
CA LEU A 87 5.45 34.09 -32.44
C LEU A 87 4.00 33.57 -32.41
N TRP A 88 3.03 34.41 -32.80
CA TRP A 88 1.61 34.00 -32.82
C TRP A 88 1.33 32.94 -33.88
N GLN A 89 1.92 33.07 -35.06
CA GLN A 89 1.73 32.11 -36.16
C GLN A 89 2.18 30.69 -35.78
N VAL A 90 3.37 30.56 -35.18
CA VAL A 90 3.92 29.25 -34.80
C VAL A 90 3.16 28.60 -33.62
N LEU A 91 2.57 29.42 -32.72
CA LEU A 91 1.75 28.95 -31.59
C LEU A 91 0.40 28.38 -32.03
N GLN A 92 -0.09 28.74 -33.23
CA GLN A 92 -1.37 28.24 -33.74
C GLN A 92 -1.31 26.77 -34.21
N HIS A 93 -0.11 26.21 -34.43
CA HIS A 93 0.12 24.86 -34.95
C HIS A 93 -0.62 24.61 -36.28
N THR A 94 -0.52 25.53 -37.24
CA THR A 94 -1.07 25.31 -38.58
C THR A 94 -0.35 24.13 -39.27
N PRO A 95 -1.03 23.38 -40.16
CA PRO A 95 -0.48 22.15 -40.74
C PRO A 95 0.85 22.34 -41.50
N ASP A 96 1.04 23.50 -42.14
CA ASP A 96 2.14 23.79 -43.07
C ASP A 96 3.24 24.70 -42.48
N ASP A 97 3.29 24.84 -41.15
CA ASP A 97 4.28 25.69 -40.47
C ASP A 97 4.96 24.96 -39.30
N ILE A 98 6.07 25.53 -38.83
CA ILE A 98 6.79 25.07 -37.64
C ILE A 98 5.89 25.25 -36.42
N ARG A 99 5.67 24.15 -35.70
CA ARG A 99 4.81 24.10 -34.52
C ARG A 99 5.62 24.33 -33.25
N MET A 100 5.28 25.39 -32.51
CA MET A 100 5.89 25.71 -31.23
C MET A 100 4.81 25.90 -30.16
N PRO A 101 5.02 25.44 -28.91
CA PRO A 101 6.13 24.60 -28.46
C PRO A 101 6.10 23.20 -29.08
N SER A 102 7.28 22.66 -29.42
CA SER A 102 7.36 21.33 -30.07
C SER A 102 6.90 20.18 -29.18
N SER A 103 6.79 20.41 -27.87
CA SER A 103 6.27 19.49 -26.86
C SER A 103 4.74 19.37 -26.84
N GLY A 104 4.02 20.23 -27.58
CA GLY A 104 2.55 20.25 -27.61
C GLY A 104 1.99 21.66 -27.60
N LYS A 105 0.79 21.83 -28.18
CA LYS A 105 0.11 23.13 -28.29
C LYS A 105 -0.24 23.67 -26.91
N LEU A 106 -0.12 25.00 -26.74
CA LEU A 106 -0.57 25.67 -25.53
C LEU A 106 -2.08 25.52 -25.34
N ASP A 107 -2.54 25.59 -24.08
CA ASP A 107 -3.97 25.65 -23.79
C ASP A 107 -4.59 26.97 -24.31
N GLN A 108 -5.91 26.98 -24.47
CA GLN A 108 -6.61 28.11 -25.06
C GLN A 108 -6.42 29.38 -24.23
N ALA A 109 -6.42 29.28 -22.90
CA ALA A 109 -6.21 30.42 -22.01
C ALA A 109 -4.84 31.08 -22.21
N SER A 110 -3.77 30.29 -22.37
CA SER A 110 -2.42 30.81 -22.65
C SER A 110 -2.34 31.43 -24.05
N LEU A 111 -2.99 30.83 -25.06
CA LEU A 111 -3.07 31.41 -26.40
C LEU A 111 -3.81 32.75 -26.38
N ASP A 112 -4.96 32.81 -25.74
CA ASP A 112 -5.75 34.04 -25.61
C ASP A 112 -4.95 35.13 -24.88
N ALA A 113 -4.20 34.76 -23.84
CA ALA A 113 -3.31 35.68 -23.13
C ALA A 113 -2.21 36.22 -24.05
N VAL A 114 -1.52 35.37 -24.82
CA VAL A 114 -0.49 35.79 -25.79
C VAL A 114 -1.09 36.69 -26.87
N GLN A 115 -2.26 36.34 -27.40
CA GLN A 115 -2.95 37.15 -28.41
C GLN A 115 -3.29 38.54 -27.86
N SER A 116 -3.90 38.58 -26.67
CA SER A 116 -4.27 39.81 -25.97
C SER A 116 -3.05 40.66 -25.67
N TRP A 117 -1.97 40.05 -25.20
CA TRP A 117 -0.71 40.72 -24.93
C TRP A 117 -0.12 41.37 -26.19
N ILE A 118 -0.08 40.66 -27.32
CA ILE A 118 0.39 41.23 -28.59
C ILE A 118 -0.55 42.35 -29.06
N LEU A 119 -1.87 42.17 -28.99
CA LEU A 119 -2.87 43.19 -29.33
C LEU A 119 -2.69 44.47 -28.52
N GLN A 120 -2.32 44.36 -27.25
CA GLN A 120 -2.07 45.49 -26.35
C GLN A 120 -0.70 46.16 -26.58
N GLY A 121 0.01 45.80 -27.66
CA GLY A 121 1.31 46.38 -27.99
C GLY A 121 2.50 45.67 -27.36
N ALA A 122 2.30 44.43 -26.86
CA ALA A 122 3.30 43.63 -26.17
C ALA A 122 4.02 44.41 -25.04
N PRO A 123 3.26 44.97 -24.07
CA PRO A 123 3.82 45.66 -22.91
C PRO A 123 4.80 44.73 -22.18
N TRP A 124 6.00 45.25 -21.91
CA TRP A 124 7.07 44.52 -21.25
C TRP A 124 7.65 45.45 -20.19
N PRO A 125 7.31 45.25 -18.89
CA PRO A 125 7.76 46.12 -17.82
C PRO A 125 9.29 46.19 -17.73
N ASP A 126 9.85 47.36 -17.43
CA ASP A 126 11.31 47.50 -17.24
C ASP A 126 11.83 46.69 -16.03
N SER A 127 10.93 46.33 -15.09
CA SER A 127 11.20 45.40 -13.99
C SER A 127 11.33 43.93 -14.43
N ALA A 128 10.89 43.57 -15.63
CA ALA A 128 10.88 42.21 -16.13
C ALA A 128 12.20 41.87 -16.85
N ASN A 129 13.21 41.49 -16.07
CA ASN A 129 14.48 40.98 -16.58
C ASN A 129 14.46 39.46 -16.77
N LEU A 130 13.77 39.00 -17.82
CA LEU A 130 13.63 37.56 -18.10
C LEU A 130 14.96 36.85 -18.35
N GLU A 131 15.97 37.53 -18.91
CA GLU A 131 17.31 36.95 -19.11
C GLU A 131 18.00 36.65 -17.76
N ALA A 132 17.95 37.60 -16.83
CA ALA A 132 18.43 37.39 -15.47
C ALA A 132 17.59 36.36 -14.72
N ASP A 133 16.26 36.38 -14.84
CA ASP A 133 15.37 35.39 -14.24
C ASP A 133 15.66 33.97 -14.77
N ALA A 134 15.88 33.83 -16.07
CA ALA A 134 16.22 32.57 -16.72
C ALA A 134 17.58 32.05 -16.24
N THR A 135 18.57 32.94 -16.17
CA THR A 135 19.92 32.61 -15.68
C THR A 135 19.90 32.23 -14.20
N ALA A 136 19.19 33.00 -13.37
CA ALA A 136 19.00 32.71 -11.96
C ALA A 136 18.25 31.38 -11.77
N ARG A 137 17.22 31.10 -12.57
CA ARG A 137 16.50 29.83 -12.55
C ARG A 137 17.39 28.64 -12.93
N LEU A 138 18.29 28.79 -13.90
CA LEU A 138 19.26 27.76 -14.30
C LEU A 138 20.36 27.54 -13.26
N GLN A 139 20.66 28.54 -12.42
CA GLN A 139 21.71 28.45 -11.41
C GLN A 139 21.20 28.29 -9.97
N ARG A 140 19.88 28.34 -9.73
CA ARG A 140 19.29 28.27 -8.38
C ARG A 140 19.69 27.03 -7.58
N TRP A 141 19.98 25.93 -8.28
CA TRP A 141 20.47 24.70 -7.66
C TRP A 141 21.78 24.92 -6.90
N LYS A 142 22.64 25.84 -7.36
CA LYS A 142 23.90 26.19 -6.69
C LYS A 142 23.72 26.81 -5.31
N GLN A 143 22.52 27.27 -4.97
CA GLN A 143 22.16 27.81 -3.65
C GLN A 143 21.18 26.91 -2.90
N HIS A 144 20.66 25.86 -3.56
CA HIS A 144 19.70 24.95 -2.95
C HIS A 144 20.41 24.05 -1.94
N TRP A 145 19.79 23.89 -0.78
CA TRP A 145 20.37 23.22 0.39
C TRP A 145 20.85 21.79 0.08
N ALA A 146 20.13 21.04 -0.75
CA ALA A 146 20.45 19.65 -1.04
C ALA A 146 21.73 19.48 -1.87
N PHE A 147 22.06 20.49 -2.68
CA PHE A 147 23.25 20.51 -3.52
C PHE A 147 24.45 21.19 -2.85
N GLN A 148 24.26 21.78 -1.66
CA GLN A 148 25.39 22.27 -0.86
C GLN A 148 26.13 21.10 -0.19
N PRO A 149 27.46 21.19 -0.03
CA PRO A 149 28.22 20.27 0.81
C PRO A 149 27.57 20.12 2.19
N ILE A 150 27.67 18.92 2.77
CA ILE A 150 27.17 18.65 4.13
C ILE A 150 27.97 19.49 5.13
N GLN A 151 27.27 20.28 5.95
CA GLN A 151 27.89 21.13 6.98
C GLN A 151 27.62 20.58 8.38
N ARG A 152 28.65 20.35 9.19
CA ARG A 152 28.45 20.03 10.61
C ARG A 152 27.92 21.28 11.32
N PRO A 153 26.74 21.22 11.97
CA PRO A 153 26.22 22.36 12.70
C PRO A 153 27.09 22.71 13.91
N ASP A 154 27.00 23.97 14.36
CA ASP A 154 27.70 24.41 15.57
C ASP A 154 26.99 23.86 16.82
N LEU A 155 27.69 23.01 17.55
CA LEU A 155 27.21 22.39 18.80
C LEU A 155 27.89 22.99 20.04
N SER A 156 28.56 24.16 19.92
CA SER A 156 29.31 24.77 21.04
C SER A 156 28.44 25.12 22.25
N ALA A 157 27.17 25.45 22.04
CA ALA A 157 26.18 25.74 23.08
C ALA A 157 25.46 24.48 23.63
N GLN A 158 25.79 23.29 23.15
CA GLN A 158 25.18 22.03 23.59
C GLN A 158 25.64 21.65 25.01
N PRO A 159 24.72 21.43 25.97
CA PRO A 159 25.10 20.89 27.27
C PRO A 159 25.64 19.45 27.15
N ALA A 160 26.70 19.13 27.89
CA ALA A 160 27.40 17.84 27.78
C ALA A 160 26.54 16.59 28.05
N HIS A 161 25.41 16.73 28.77
CA HIS A 161 24.50 15.64 29.11
C HIS A 161 23.35 15.47 28.11
N ILE A 162 23.20 16.37 27.13
CA ILE A 162 22.15 16.32 26.11
C ILE A 162 22.77 15.77 24.82
N GLN A 163 22.08 14.87 24.11
CA GLN A 163 22.59 14.38 22.82
C GLN A 163 22.38 15.41 21.70
N PRO A 164 23.20 15.39 20.62
CA PRO A 164 23.07 16.39 19.55
C PRO A 164 21.69 16.39 18.88
N ILE A 165 21.05 15.22 18.72
CA ILE A 165 19.68 15.13 18.20
C ILE A 165 18.72 15.93 19.07
N ASP A 166 18.74 15.70 20.38
CA ASP A 166 17.84 16.33 21.33
C ASP A 166 18.06 17.84 21.38
N PHE A 167 19.32 18.28 21.36
CA PHE A 167 19.69 19.69 21.35
C PHE A 167 19.18 20.42 20.11
N LEU A 168 19.37 19.85 18.91
CA LEU A 168 18.93 20.47 17.66
C LEU A 168 17.40 20.51 17.56
N ILE A 169 16.70 19.47 18.05
CA ILE A 169 15.23 19.46 18.12
C ILE A 169 14.71 20.51 19.12
N ASP A 170 15.32 20.62 20.30
CA ASP A 170 14.94 21.62 21.30
C ASP A 170 15.03 23.03 20.79
N GLN A 171 16.09 23.36 20.03
CA GLN A 171 16.23 24.67 19.44
C GLN A 171 15.01 25.03 18.57
N GLN A 172 14.53 24.08 17.76
CA GLN A 172 13.35 24.28 16.90
C GLN A 172 12.04 24.33 17.72
N LEU A 173 11.91 23.52 18.77
CA LEU A 173 10.72 23.57 19.64
C LEU A 173 10.63 24.91 20.39
N HIS A 174 11.77 25.45 20.83
CA HIS A 174 11.82 26.72 21.55
C HIS A 174 11.42 27.92 20.67
N THR A 175 11.62 27.89 19.34
CA THR A 175 11.19 28.99 18.47
C THR A 175 9.67 29.19 18.47
N VAL A 176 8.91 28.16 18.86
CA VAL A 176 7.44 28.19 18.97
C VAL A 176 6.94 27.98 20.39
N ASN A 177 7.80 28.13 21.40
CA ASN A 177 7.49 27.93 22.82
C ASN A 177 6.92 26.53 23.15
N LEU A 178 7.32 25.50 22.40
CA LEU A 178 7.00 24.12 22.72
C LEU A 178 8.13 23.46 23.50
N GLN A 179 7.78 22.38 24.20
CA GLN A 179 8.72 21.48 24.84
C GLN A 179 8.41 20.05 24.42
N ARG A 180 9.45 19.20 24.47
CA ARG A 180 9.31 17.76 24.28
C ARG A 180 8.28 17.16 25.24
N SER A 181 7.64 16.09 24.81
CA SER A 181 6.77 15.29 25.66
C SER A 181 7.58 14.51 26.67
N SER A 182 6.91 14.12 27.76
CA SER A 182 7.50 13.20 28.73
C SER A 182 7.96 11.92 28.04
N ARG A 183 8.93 11.24 28.64
CA ARG A 183 9.40 9.94 28.15
C ARG A 183 8.25 8.91 28.17
N ALA A 184 8.23 8.04 27.16
CA ALA A 184 7.30 6.91 27.09
C ALA A 184 7.56 5.90 28.22
N THR A 185 6.56 5.06 28.51
CA THR A 185 6.68 4.03 29.56
C THR A 185 7.73 2.97 29.18
N PRO A 186 8.34 2.26 30.15
CA PRO A 186 9.33 1.21 29.86
C PRO A 186 8.81 0.14 28.91
N ALA A 187 7.54 -0.25 29.04
CA ALA A 187 6.90 -1.23 28.17
C ALA A 187 6.79 -0.73 26.71
N VAL A 188 6.41 0.54 26.50
CA VAL A 188 6.35 1.14 25.16
C VAL A 188 7.75 1.23 24.55
N LEU A 189 8.77 1.63 25.32
CA LEU A 189 10.15 1.68 24.83
C LEU A 189 10.68 0.30 24.42
N ALA A 190 10.41 -0.73 25.22
CA ALA A 190 10.79 -2.11 24.88
C ALA A 190 10.09 -2.61 23.61
N ARG A 191 8.79 -2.31 23.45
CA ARG A 191 8.03 -2.62 22.23
C ARG A 191 8.58 -1.89 21.01
N ARG A 192 8.81 -0.58 21.11
CA ARG A 192 9.37 0.22 20.02
C ARG A 192 10.74 -0.28 19.57
N LEU A 193 11.63 -0.63 20.50
CA LEU A 193 12.94 -1.18 20.17
C LEU A 193 12.80 -2.52 19.44
N ALA A 194 11.99 -3.45 19.97
CA ALA A 194 11.80 -4.76 19.36
C ALA A 194 11.22 -4.66 17.94
N TYR A 195 10.12 -3.93 17.74
CA TYR A 195 9.51 -3.77 16.42
C TYR A 195 10.36 -2.94 15.47
N GLY A 196 10.98 -1.86 15.94
CA GLY A 196 11.81 -0.99 15.12
C GLY A 196 13.06 -1.70 14.60
N ILE A 197 13.67 -2.57 15.41
CA ILE A 197 14.91 -3.27 15.05
C ILE A 197 14.63 -4.59 14.33
N THR A 198 13.70 -5.41 14.82
CA THR A 198 13.50 -6.81 14.35
C THR A 198 12.18 -7.03 13.60
N GLY A 199 11.23 -6.11 13.74
CA GLY A 199 9.86 -6.27 13.23
C GLY A 199 9.03 -7.30 14.01
N LEU A 200 9.49 -7.76 15.18
CA LEU A 200 8.82 -8.74 16.02
C LEU A 200 8.44 -8.14 17.38
N PRO A 201 7.39 -8.67 18.04
CA PRO A 201 7.05 -8.27 19.40
C PRO A 201 8.18 -8.64 20.38
N PRO A 202 8.39 -7.85 21.45
CA PRO A 202 9.31 -8.24 22.53
C PRO A 202 8.80 -9.48 23.27
N ALA A 203 9.71 -10.21 23.93
CA ALA A 203 9.30 -11.22 24.90
C ALA A 203 8.68 -10.54 26.13
N LEU A 204 7.77 -11.24 26.82
CA LEU A 204 7.18 -10.74 28.07
C LEU A 204 8.25 -10.44 29.12
N THR A 205 9.28 -11.29 29.20
CA THR A 205 10.42 -11.11 30.11
C THR A 205 11.23 -9.85 29.82
N ASP A 206 11.33 -9.41 28.56
CA ASP A 206 12.00 -8.14 28.23
C ASP A 206 11.18 -6.94 28.73
N ILE A 207 9.84 -6.99 28.65
CA ILE A 207 8.97 -5.92 29.19
C ILE A 207 9.06 -5.87 30.71
N GLU A 208 9.04 -7.02 31.37
CA GLU A 208 9.20 -7.13 32.83
C GLU A 208 10.58 -6.62 33.27
N ALA A 209 11.64 -6.97 32.55
CA ALA A 209 13.00 -6.47 32.80
C ALA A 209 13.11 -4.95 32.61
N ALA A 210 12.48 -4.38 31.57
CA ALA A 210 12.42 -2.93 31.37
C ALA A 210 11.75 -2.22 32.56
N THR A 211 10.63 -2.78 33.03
CA THR A 211 9.88 -2.24 34.16
C THR A 211 10.67 -2.31 35.46
N ALA A 212 11.36 -3.43 35.72
CA ALA A 212 12.24 -3.59 36.87
C ALA A 212 13.44 -2.63 36.82
N ALA A 213 14.08 -2.48 35.65
CA ALA A 213 15.17 -1.54 35.45
C ALA A 213 14.73 -0.09 35.68
N HIS A 214 13.51 0.27 35.29
CA HIS A 214 12.94 1.59 35.59
C HIS A 214 12.77 1.81 37.09
N ALA A 215 12.19 0.85 37.81
CA ALA A 215 12.04 0.92 39.26
C ALA A 215 13.39 1.02 40.01
N ALA A 216 14.45 0.42 39.45
CA ALA A 216 15.80 0.48 39.98
C ALA A 216 16.61 1.72 39.54
N GLY A 217 16.07 2.59 38.69
CA GLY A 217 16.81 3.75 38.15
C GLY A 217 17.87 3.41 37.11
N THR A 218 17.85 2.20 36.54
CA THR A 218 18.84 1.67 35.58
C THR A 218 18.26 1.43 34.19
N LEU A 219 17.16 2.11 33.84
CA LEU A 219 16.47 1.92 32.55
C LEU A 219 17.36 2.26 31.34
N ASP A 220 18.12 3.35 31.38
CA ASP A 220 18.95 3.76 30.24
C ASP A 220 20.06 2.75 29.90
N PRO A 221 20.84 2.25 30.88
CA PRO A 221 21.76 1.13 30.64
C PRO A 221 21.06 -0.11 30.06
N TRP A 222 19.87 -0.44 30.57
CA TRP A 222 19.09 -1.59 30.09
C TRP A 222 18.62 -1.39 28.64
N LEU A 223 18.14 -0.20 28.27
CA LEU A 223 17.73 0.12 26.91
C LEU A 223 18.91 0.03 25.94
N THR A 224 20.10 0.46 26.35
CA THR A 224 21.33 0.32 25.57
C THR A 224 21.69 -1.15 25.36
N ASP A 225 21.73 -1.95 26.42
CA ASP A 225 21.98 -3.40 26.31
C ASP A 225 20.93 -4.09 25.42
N TYR A 226 19.66 -3.79 25.62
CA TYR A 226 18.57 -4.39 24.85
C TYR A 226 18.67 -4.04 23.36
N THR A 227 19.05 -2.79 23.04
CA THR A 227 19.33 -2.36 21.67
C THR A 227 20.44 -3.20 21.04
N GLU A 228 21.56 -3.43 21.75
CA GLU A 228 22.65 -4.27 21.25
C GLU A 228 22.21 -5.73 21.05
N ARG A 229 21.46 -6.30 22.00
CA ARG A 229 20.91 -7.65 21.86
C ARG A 229 20.02 -7.78 20.61
N LEU A 230 19.16 -6.80 20.34
CA LEU A 230 18.29 -6.80 19.18
C LEU A 230 19.07 -6.60 17.86
N LEU A 231 20.06 -5.70 17.83
CA LEU A 231 20.92 -5.47 16.66
C LEU A 231 21.81 -6.67 16.31
N ALA A 232 22.08 -7.55 17.28
CA ALA A 232 22.81 -8.80 17.08
C ALA A 232 21.94 -9.94 16.53
N GLN A 233 20.61 -9.83 16.62
CA GLN A 233 19.70 -10.86 16.11
C GLN A 233 19.66 -10.85 14.58
N PRO A 234 19.56 -12.02 13.93
CA PRO A 234 19.49 -12.07 12.47
C PRO A 234 18.20 -11.46 11.90
N GLN A 235 17.15 -11.34 12.73
CA GLN A 235 15.88 -10.67 12.40
C GLN A 235 16.06 -9.17 12.12
N TYR A 236 17.15 -8.55 12.59
CA TYR A 236 17.52 -7.19 12.20
C TYR A 236 17.66 -7.05 10.68
N GLY A 237 18.47 -7.92 10.06
CA GLY A 237 18.69 -7.92 8.62
C GLY A 237 17.43 -8.23 7.83
N GLU A 238 16.54 -9.08 8.35
CA GLU A 238 15.23 -9.35 7.74
C GLU A 238 14.32 -8.12 7.76
N ARG A 239 14.26 -7.41 8.90
CA ARG A 239 13.45 -6.19 9.07
C ARG A 239 13.92 -5.07 8.15
N TRP A 240 15.20 -4.72 8.25
CA TRP A 240 15.78 -3.61 7.49
C TRP A 240 15.99 -3.98 6.02
N GLY A 241 16.19 -5.27 5.74
CA GLY A 241 16.26 -5.79 4.37
C GLY A 241 14.93 -5.62 3.65
N ARG A 242 13.80 -5.77 4.34
CA ARG A 242 12.49 -5.56 3.71
C ARG A 242 12.33 -4.13 3.17
N TYR A 243 12.75 -3.12 3.92
CA TYR A 243 12.74 -1.72 3.46
C TYR A 243 13.67 -1.50 2.27
N TRP A 244 14.86 -2.12 2.29
CA TRP A 244 15.76 -2.07 1.14
C TRP A 244 15.16 -2.72 -0.11
N LEU A 245 14.46 -3.84 0.04
CA LEU A 245 13.84 -4.56 -1.08
C LEU A 245 12.71 -3.77 -1.75
N ASP A 246 12.05 -2.85 -1.03
CA ASP A 246 11.09 -1.90 -1.63
C ASP A 246 11.80 -0.91 -2.56
N VAL A 247 12.93 -0.36 -2.11
CA VAL A 247 13.77 0.54 -2.92
C VAL A 247 14.33 -0.20 -4.14
N ALA A 248 14.77 -1.44 -3.94
CA ALA A 248 15.33 -2.31 -4.96
C ALA A 248 14.29 -2.95 -5.90
N ARG A 249 12.99 -2.64 -5.75
CA ARG A 249 11.87 -3.18 -6.53
C ARG A 249 11.91 -4.70 -6.70
N TYR A 250 12.28 -5.39 -5.61
CA TYR A 250 12.47 -6.84 -5.62
C TYR A 250 11.21 -7.56 -6.09
N ALA A 251 11.40 -8.54 -6.98
CA ALA A 251 10.38 -9.50 -7.35
C ALA A 251 11.03 -10.84 -7.69
N ASP A 252 10.29 -11.92 -7.47
CA ASP A 252 10.70 -13.25 -7.93
C ASP A 252 10.44 -13.43 -9.43
N THR A 253 9.68 -12.52 -10.07
CA THR A 253 9.31 -12.59 -11.49
C THR A 253 9.70 -11.36 -12.33
N LYS A 254 9.95 -11.58 -13.62
CA LYS A 254 10.33 -10.60 -14.66
C LYS A 254 9.19 -9.65 -15.08
N GLY A 255 7.95 -9.97 -14.70
CA GLY A 255 6.74 -9.39 -15.29
C GLY A 255 6.31 -10.11 -16.58
N TYR A 256 5.73 -9.37 -17.52
CA TYR A 256 5.33 -9.92 -18.81
C TYR A 256 6.53 -10.03 -19.78
N VAL A 257 6.82 -11.25 -20.22
CA VAL A 257 7.83 -11.59 -21.23
C VAL A 257 7.21 -12.59 -22.23
N PHE A 258 7.66 -12.55 -23.50
CA PHE A 258 7.16 -13.44 -24.54
C PHE A 258 8.04 -14.69 -24.64
N THR A 259 7.44 -15.88 -24.71
CA THR A 259 8.14 -17.17 -24.98
C THR A 259 9.28 -17.57 -24.03
N GLU A 260 9.47 -16.87 -22.91
CA GLU A 260 10.50 -17.13 -21.90
C GLU A 260 9.91 -17.46 -20.53
N ASN A 261 10.71 -18.10 -19.67
CA ASN A 261 10.34 -18.28 -18.27
C ASN A 261 10.24 -16.90 -17.57
N ARG A 262 9.09 -16.68 -16.92
CA ARG A 262 8.75 -15.46 -16.18
C ARG A 262 9.42 -15.39 -14.80
N GLU A 263 9.85 -16.52 -14.25
CA GLU A 263 10.59 -16.57 -12.99
C GLU A 263 12.03 -16.10 -13.19
N TYR A 264 12.54 -15.34 -12.24
CA TYR A 264 13.97 -15.12 -12.09
C TYR A 264 14.59 -16.33 -11.40
N SER A 265 15.54 -16.99 -12.06
CA SER A 265 16.31 -18.05 -11.42
C SER A 265 17.06 -17.49 -10.21
N GLU A 266 16.84 -18.09 -9.04
CA GLU A 266 17.56 -17.78 -7.80
C GLU A 266 17.45 -16.31 -7.32
N ALA A 267 16.36 -15.59 -7.65
CA ALA A 267 16.13 -14.22 -7.20
C ALA A 267 16.30 -14.04 -5.68
N TRP A 268 15.84 -15.03 -4.90
CA TRP A 268 15.93 -15.05 -3.44
C TRP A 268 17.36 -14.90 -2.91
N ARG A 269 18.40 -15.28 -3.66
CA ARG A 269 19.81 -15.08 -3.27
C ARG A 269 20.17 -13.61 -3.09
N TYR A 270 19.57 -12.70 -3.87
CA TYR A 270 19.76 -11.26 -3.66
C TYR A 270 19.13 -10.81 -2.33
N ARG A 271 17.92 -11.27 -2.01
CA ARG A 271 17.30 -11.01 -0.69
C ARG A 271 18.21 -11.49 0.44
N GLU A 272 18.77 -12.69 0.32
CA GLU A 272 19.70 -13.22 1.33
C GLU A 272 20.98 -12.40 1.46
N TRP A 273 21.56 -12.01 0.31
CA TRP A 273 22.73 -11.15 0.31
C TRP A 273 22.43 -9.83 1.04
N VAL A 274 21.27 -9.21 0.78
CA VAL A 274 20.84 -7.98 1.49
C VAL A 274 20.74 -8.22 3.00
N ILE A 275 20.04 -9.29 3.42
CA ILE A 275 19.86 -9.62 4.85
C ILE A 275 21.21 -9.84 5.54
N ARG A 276 22.11 -10.61 4.91
CA ARG A 276 23.44 -10.90 5.44
C ARG A 276 24.32 -9.65 5.52
N SER A 277 24.27 -8.80 4.50
CA SER A 277 25.04 -7.55 4.45
C SER A 277 24.60 -6.57 5.55
N LEU A 278 23.30 -6.51 5.83
CA LEU A 278 22.79 -5.74 6.96
C LEU A 278 23.22 -6.35 8.29
N ASN A 279 23.04 -7.67 8.49
CA ASN A 279 23.39 -8.34 9.74
C ASN A 279 24.88 -8.21 10.11
N SER A 280 25.77 -8.25 9.12
CA SER A 280 27.20 -8.02 9.28
C SER A 280 27.60 -6.55 9.43
N ASP A 281 26.62 -5.63 9.38
CA ASP A 281 26.82 -4.17 9.35
C ASP A 281 27.84 -3.74 8.29
N GLN A 282 27.75 -4.34 7.10
CA GLN A 282 28.58 -3.96 5.97
C GLN A 282 28.46 -2.45 5.74
N PRO A 283 29.59 -1.73 5.63
CA PRO A 283 29.60 -0.30 5.32
C PRO A 283 28.72 0.00 4.11
N PHE A 284 27.86 1.02 4.22
CA PHE A 284 26.86 1.30 3.20
C PHE A 284 27.50 1.65 1.84
N ASP A 285 28.64 2.30 1.82
CA ASP A 285 29.42 2.54 0.60
C ASP A 285 29.82 1.24 -0.12
N GLN A 286 30.39 0.27 0.62
CA GLN A 286 30.74 -1.05 0.08
C GLN A 286 29.51 -1.84 -0.37
N PHE A 287 28.40 -1.72 0.38
CA PHE A 287 27.11 -2.31 0.02
C PHE A 287 26.62 -1.78 -1.34
N ILE A 288 26.75 -0.48 -1.61
CA ILE A 288 26.45 0.10 -2.93
C ILE A 288 27.45 -0.34 -4.00
N HIS A 289 28.76 -0.39 -3.68
CA HIS A 289 29.78 -0.83 -4.65
C HIS A 289 29.52 -2.25 -5.14
N GLN A 290 29.20 -3.19 -4.25
CA GLN A 290 28.89 -4.57 -4.64
C GLN A 290 27.61 -4.66 -5.48
N GLN A 291 26.56 -3.90 -5.15
CA GLN A 291 25.33 -3.92 -5.95
C GLN A 291 25.50 -3.38 -7.37
N LEU A 292 26.42 -2.44 -7.57
CA LEU A 292 26.65 -1.83 -8.89
C LEU A 292 27.75 -2.54 -9.70
N ALA A 293 28.78 -3.06 -9.04
CA ALA A 293 30.01 -3.49 -9.68
C ALA A 293 30.73 -4.64 -8.95
N ALA A 294 30.01 -5.60 -8.35
CA ALA A 294 30.61 -6.76 -7.66
C ALA A 294 31.61 -7.55 -8.51
N ASP A 295 31.41 -7.61 -9.83
CA ASP A 295 32.30 -8.26 -10.81
C ASP A 295 33.64 -7.53 -11.01
N ARG A 296 33.76 -6.30 -10.50
CA ARG A 296 34.96 -5.46 -10.60
C ARG A 296 35.68 -5.30 -9.25
N LEU A 297 35.20 -5.96 -8.21
CA LEU A 297 35.75 -5.93 -6.86
C LEU A 297 36.53 -7.22 -6.55
N PRO A 298 37.43 -7.22 -5.54
CA PRO A 298 37.98 -8.46 -5.01
C PRO A 298 36.86 -9.46 -4.67
N GLY A 299 37.05 -10.74 -5.00
CA GLY A 299 35.99 -11.75 -4.86
C GLY A 299 34.99 -11.80 -6.02
N ALA A 300 35.33 -11.27 -7.20
CA ALA A 300 34.47 -11.27 -8.39
C ALA A 300 34.02 -12.65 -8.88
N ASP A 301 34.66 -13.73 -8.42
CA ASP A 301 34.28 -15.11 -8.76
C ASP A 301 33.33 -15.73 -7.71
N ASP A 302 33.06 -15.07 -6.58
CA ASP A 302 32.17 -15.57 -5.53
C ASP A 302 30.69 -15.37 -5.92
N PRO A 303 29.91 -16.45 -6.15
CA PRO A 303 28.49 -16.36 -6.44
C PRO A 303 27.70 -15.58 -5.39
N ALA A 304 28.13 -15.65 -4.13
CA ALA A 304 27.45 -15.01 -3.02
C ALA A 304 27.66 -13.49 -3.05
N GLN A 305 28.81 -12.98 -3.48
CA GLN A 305 29.05 -11.56 -3.72
C GLN A 305 28.31 -11.09 -4.99
N LEU A 306 28.36 -11.87 -6.07
CA LEU A 306 27.71 -11.53 -7.34
C LEU A 306 26.19 -11.42 -7.23
N ALA A 307 25.58 -12.09 -6.25
CA ALA A 307 24.15 -11.95 -5.94
C ALA A 307 23.74 -10.49 -5.63
N ALA A 308 24.66 -9.64 -5.16
CA ALA A 308 24.42 -8.22 -4.92
C ALA A 308 23.88 -7.48 -6.16
N MET A 309 24.33 -7.89 -7.35
CA MET A 309 23.90 -7.28 -8.62
C MET A 309 22.44 -7.57 -8.99
N GLY A 310 21.74 -8.40 -8.20
CA GLY A 310 20.29 -8.49 -8.21
C GLY A 310 19.60 -7.13 -8.13
N PHE A 311 20.23 -6.14 -7.47
CA PHE A 311 19.80 -4.73 -7.47
C PHE A 311 19.58 -4.19 -8.90
N LEU A 312 20.45 -4.53 -9.85
CA LEU A 312 20.37 -4.09 -11.25
C LEU A 312 19.64 -5.06 -12.18
N THR A 313 19.57 -6.35 -11.83
CA THR A 313 19.13 -7.43 -12.73
C THR A 313 17.73 -7.99 -12.43
N LEU A 314 17.18 -7.76 -11.24
CA LEU A 314 15.83 -8.21 -10.83
C LEU A 314 14.70 -7.22 -11.14
N GLY A 315 14.94 -6.24 -12.02
CA GLY A 315 13.96 -5.24 -12.46
C GLY A 315 12.89 -5.79 -13.40
N ARG A 316 12.02 -4.92 -13.92
CA ARG A 316 11.05 -5.29 -14.97
C ARG A 316 11.77 -5.47 -16.31
N ARG A 317 11.32 -6.41 -17.15
CA ARG A 317 11.95 -6.66 -18.46
C ARG A 317 11.40 -5.86 -19.63
N PHE A 318 10.25 -5.19 -19.49
CA PHE A 318 9.70 -4.30 -20.54
C PHE A 318 9.67 -4.92 -21.94
N LEU A 319 9.18 -6.17 -22.07
CA LEU A 319 9.22 -6.91 -23.35
C LEU A 319 10.64 -7.06 -23.93
N ASN A 320 11.64 -7.15 -23.05
CA ASN A 320 13.07 -7.15 -23.36
C ASN A 320 13.55 -5.90 -24.12
N ASN A 321 12.87 -4.76 -23.98
CA ASN A 321 13.35 -3.49 -24.54
C ASN A 321 14.59 -3.00 -23.76
N PRO A 322 15.79 -2.99 -24.36
CA PRO A 322 17.02 -2.61 -23.66
C PRO A 322 17.01 -1.16 -23.18
N HIS A 323 16.34 -0.26 -23.92
CA HIS A 323 16.30 1.16 -23.56
C HIS A 323 15.50 1.39 -22.27
N ASP A 324 14.39 0.69 -22.10
CA ASP A 324 13.54 0.83 -20.90
C ASP A 324 14.15 0.12 -19.70
N ILE A 325 14.86 -1.00 -19.91
CA ILE A 325 15.63 -1.67 -18.85
C ILE A 325 16.75 -0.75 -18.33
N ILE A 326 17.48 -0.08 -19.24
CA ILE A 326 18.53 0.87 -18.85
C ILE A 326 17.92 2.08 -18.12
N ASP A 327 16.81 2.60 -18.61
CA ASP A 327 16.10 3.71 -17.97
C ASP A 327 15.67 3.39 -16.53
N ASP A 328 15.12 2.18 -16.31
CA ASP A 328 14.76 1.66 -14.99
C ASP A 328 15.98 1.50 -14.06
N ARG A 329 17.15 1.10 -14.59
CA ARG A 329 18.42 1.05 -13.82
C ARG A 329 18.90 2.44 -13.42
N ILE A 330 18.82 3.42 -14.33
CA ILE A 330 19.15 4.81 -14.03
C ILE A 330 18.23 5.32 -12.94
N ASP A 331 16.91 5.15 -13.09
CA ASP A 331 15.92 5.64 -12.14
C ASP A 331 16.12 5.05 -10.74
N LEU A 332 16.35 3.74 -10.66
CA LEU A 332 16.68 3.05 -9.43
C LEU A 332 17.85 3.69 -8.70
N ILE A 333 18.93 3.96 -9.41
CA ILE A 333 20.18 4.42 -8.82
C ILE A 333 20.03 5.89 -8.42
N THR A 334 19.52 6.73 -9.31
CA THR A 334 19.49 8.17 -9.05
C THR A 334 18.40 8.52 -8.06
N ARG A 335 17.19 7.97 -8.21
CA ARG A 335 16.08 8.22 -7.27
C ARG A 335 16.29 7.43 -5.98
N GLY A 336 16.71 6.16 -6.11
CA GLY A 336 16.89 5.27 -4.97
C GLY A 336 18.14 5.54 -4.14
N LEU A 337 19.23 6.10 -4.67
CA LEU A 337 20.43 6.38 -3.86
C LEU A 337 20.66 7.87 -3.59
N MET A 338 20.27 8.75 -4.51
CA MET A 338 20.55 10.19 -4.42
C MET A 338 19.28 11.06 -4.35
N GLY A 339 18.08 10.48 -4.46
CA GLY A 339 16.84 11.24 -4.45
C GLY A 339 16.72 12.20 -5.64
N LEU A 340 17.22 11.82 -6.83
CA LEU A 340 17.15 12.64 -8.04
C LEU A 340 16.36 11.96 -9.17
N THR A 341 15.47 12.71 -9.81
CA THR A 341 14.63 12.27 -10.93
C THR A 341 15.34 12.38 -12.29
N VAL A 342 16.52 11.76 -12.43
CA VAL A 342 17.36 11.88 -13.64
C VAL A 342 16.68 11.32 -14.89
N SER A 343 15.83 10.29 -14.79
CA SER A 343 15.14 9.71 -15.95
C SER A 343 14.18 10.67 -16.68
N CYS A 344 13.73 11.75 -16.03
CA CYS A 344 13.01 12.81 -16.72
C CYS A 344 13.85 13.47 -17.83
N ALA A 345 15.19 13.43 -17.71
CA ALA A 345 16.11 13.98 -18.69
C ALA A 345 16.34 13.07 -19.92
N ARG A 346 15.59 11.96 -20.06
CA ARG A 346 15.71 11.04 -21.20
C ARG A 346 15.34 11.70 -22.54
N CYS A 347 14.30 12.54 -22.54
CA CYS A 347 13.73 13.10 -23.77
C CYS A 347 14.11 14.57 -24.00
N HIS A 348 14.29 15.33 -22.93
CA HIS A 348 14.65 16.75 -22.92
C HIS A 348 15.49 17.03 -21.66
N ASP A 349 16.09 18.21 -21.51
CA ASP A 349 16.80 18.54 -20.26
C ASP A 349 15.80 18.58 -19.10
N HIS A 350 16.21 18.22 -17.90
CA HIS A 350 15.29 18.18 -16.78
C HIS A 350 14.66 19.56 -16.52
N LYS A 351 13.33 19.61 -16.41
CA LYS A 351 12.56 20.87 -16.36
C LYS A 351 12.99 21.85 -15.25
N PHE A 352 13.52 21.32 -14.15
CA PHE A 352 13.79 22.09 -12.94
C PHE A 352 15.20 21.89 -12.37
N ASP A 353 15.58 20.64 -12.14
CA ASP A 353 16.89 20.24 -11.63
C ASP A 353 18.01 20.39 -12.66
N PRO A 354 19.27 20.56 -12.22
CA PRO A 354 20.42 20.78 -13.10
C PRO A 354 20.91 19.48 -13.75
N ILE A 355 20.02 18.79 -14.45
CA ILE A 355 20.29 17.51 -15.10
C ILE A 355 20.03 17.66 -16.59
N SER A 356 21.09 17.61 -17.38
CA SER A 356 20.99 17.67 -18.84
C SER A 356 20.68 16.30 -19.45
N GLN A 357 20.23 16.28 -20.71
CA GLN A 357 20.21 15.05 -21.52
C GLN A 357 21.59 14.42 -21.58
N ALA A 358 22.65 15.23 -21.66
CA ALA A 358 24.01 14.70 -21.69
C ALA A 358 24.34 13.92 -20.42
N ASP A 359 23.88 14.37 -19.24
CA ASP A 359 24.04 13.64 -17.99
C ASP A 359 23.28 12.30 -18.00
N TYR A 360 22.02 12.30 -18.45
CA TYR A 360 21.25 11.06 -18.61
C TYR A 360 21.94 10.07 -19.55
N TYR A 361 22.34 10.51 -20.74
CA TYR A 361 22.96 9.63 -21.73
C TYR A 361 24.40 9.23 -21.35
N SER A 362 25.08 10.00 -20.50
CA SER A 362 26.35 9.59 -19.89
C SER A 362 26.16 8.37 -18.98
N LEU A 363 25.09 8.35 -18.16
CA LEU A 363 24.71 7.19 -17.34
C LEU A 363 24.14 6.04 -18.18
N TYR A 364 23.37 6.35 -19.23
CA TYR A 364 22.89 5.36 -20.20
C TYR A 364 24.06 4.56 -20.78
N GLY A 365 25.15 5.24 -21.16
CA GLY A 365 26.35 4.59 -21.67
C GLY A 365 26.98 3.59 -20.70
N VAL A 366 26.85 3.79 -19.39
CA VAL A 366 27.33 2.84 -18.38
C VAL A 366 26.61 1.51 -18.51
N PHE A 367 25.28 1.53 -18.52
CA PHE A 367 24.48 0.30 -18.60
C PHE A 367 24.41 -0.28 -20.01
N ALA A 368 24.49 0.55 -21.05
CA ALA A 368 24.62 0.10 -22.43
C ALA A 368 25.95 -0.63 -22.68
N SER A 369 26.99 -0.31 -21.90
CA SER A 369 28.29 -0.98 -21.89
C SER A 369 28.34 -2.21 -20.97
N SER A 370 27.19 -2.68 -20.50
CA SER A 370 27.08 -3.85 -19.63
C SER A 370 26.24 -4.95 -20.29
N GLU A 371 26.42 -6.20 -19.86
CA GLU A 371 25.64 -7.35 -20.34
C GLU A 371 25.41 -8.41 -19.25
N GLU A 372 24.34 -9.18 -19.41
CA GLU A 372 23.98 -10.30 -18.53
C GLU A 372 24.38 -11.62 -19.23
N PRO A 373 25.51 -12.24 -18.86
CA PRO A 373 26.09 -13.36 -19.62
C PRO A 373 25.35 -14.69 -19.44
N GLY A 374 24.40 -14.78 -18.49
CA GLY A 374 23.73 -16.02 -18.10
C GLY A 374 24.64 -17.04 -17.39
N GLY A 375 24.04 -18.06 -16.77
CA GLY A 375 24.76 -19.22 -16.20
C GLY A 375 25.74 -18.92 -15.04
N GLU A 376 26.68 -19.83 -14.82
CA GLU A 376 27.74 -19.75 -13.80
C GLU A 376 28.67 -18.53 -13.98
N PRO A 377 29.22 -17.93 -12.91
CA PRO A 377 29.05 -18.28 -11.49
C PRO A 377 27.76 -17.78 -10.82
N SER A 378 26.95 -16.96 -11.48
CA SER A 378 25.67 -16.48 -10.91
C SER A 378 24.73 -15.97 -12.00
N PRO A 379 23.42 -16.30 -11.94
CA PRO A 379 22.42 -15.81 -12.89
C PRO A 379 22.06 -14.33 -12.67
N LEU A 380 22.46 -13.73 -11.55
CA LEU A 380 22.16 -12.34 -11.19
C LEU A 380 23.25 -11.36 -11.61
N ARG A 381 24.36 -11.85 -12.17
CA ARG A 381 25.53 -11.02 -12.46
C ARG A 381 25.33 -10.15 -13.70
N LEU A 382 25.91 -8.96 -13.64
CA LEU A 382 26.06 -8.04 -14.75
C LEU A 382 27.56 -7.82 -14.95
N ILE A 383 28.06 -7.96 -16.18
CA ILE A 383 29.47 -7.78 -16.50
C ILE A 383 29.67 -6.63 -17.49
N ASP A 384 30.91 -6.14 -17.57
CA ASP A 384 31.30 -5.18 -18.57
C ASP A 384 31.41 -5.85 -19.95
N ARG A 385 30.88 -5.20 -20.98
CA ARG A 385 31.10 -5.64 -22.36
C ARG A 385 32.58 -5.53 -22.72
N PRO A 386 33.13 -6.45 -23.53
CA PRO A 386 34.52 -6.34 -24.01
C PRO A 386 34.81 -5.04 -24.75
N GLN A 387 33.82 -4.54 -25.50
CA GLN A 387 33.87 -3.24 -26.16
C GLN A 387 32.76 -2.36 -25.58
N PRO A 388 33.12 -1.33 -24.81
CA PRO A 388 32.13 -0.42 -24.27
C PRO A 388 31.44 0.40 -25.36
N VAL A 389 30.17 0.73 -25.12
CA VAL A 389 29.36 1.52 -26.05
C VAL A 389 29.67 3.00 -25.86
N GLU A 390 29.98 3.70 -26.95
CA GLU A 390 29.99 5.16 -26.97
C GLU A 390 28.53 5.66 -27.03
N PRO A 391 28.00 6.28 -25.96
CA PRO A 391 26.61 6.68 -25.95
C PRO A 391 26.43 7.97 -26.76
N VAL A 392 25.27 8.06 -27.41
CA VAL A 392 24.80 9.26 -28.10
C VAL A 392 23.49 9.70 -27.48
N ILE A 393 23.20 10.99 -27.54
CA ILE A 393 21.89 11.51 -27.12
C ILE A 393 20.82 11.00 -28.08
N PHE A 394 19.76 10.36 -27.57
CA PHE A 394 18.58 10.09 -28.40
C PHE A 394 17.66 11.31 -28.36
N LEU A 395 17.52 11.98 -29.51
CA LEU A 395 16.71 13.18 -29.60
C LEU A 395 15.24 12.83 -29.34
N ARG A 396 14.64 13.50 -28.34
CA ARG A 396 13.29 13.20 -27.83
C ARG A 396 13.14 11.77 -27.32
N GLY A 397 14.24 11.15 -26.88
CA GLY A 397 14.25 9.78 -26.36
C GLY A 397 14.11 8.68 -27.42
N SER A 398 14.15 9.03 -28.71
CA SER A 398 13.97 8.08 -29.83
C SER A 398 15.29 7.46 -30.29
N PRO A 399 15.53 6.15 -30.10
CA PRO A 399 16.80 5.52 -30.47
C PRO A 399 17.16 5.62 -31.96
N GLY A 400 16.14 5.77 -32.82
CA GLY A 400 16.31 5.98 -34.26
C GLY A 400 16.77 7.38 -34.64
N ASN A 401 16.73 8.34 -33.71
CA ASN A 401 17.13 9.73 -33.95
C ASN A 401 18.31 10.12 -33.05
N ARG A 402 19.52 9.99 -33.58
CA ARG A 402 20.77 10.17 -32.84
C ARG A 402 21.25 11.62 -32.90
N GLY A 403 21.57 12.16 -31.74
CA GLY A 403 22.24 13.44 -31.54
C GLY A 403 23.74 13.27 -31.25
N PRO A 404 24.38 14.27 -30.62
CA PRO A 404 25.80 14.24 -30.31
C PRO A 404 26.22 13.06 -29.42
N ALA A 405 27.46 12.60 -29.60
CA ALA A 405 28.11 11.68 -28.68
C ALA A 405 28.37 12.37 -27.33
N VAL A 406 28.22 11.61 -26.25
CA VAL A 406 28.54 12.07 -24.90
C VAL A 406 29.44 11.04 -24.23
N PRO A 407 30.50 11.43 -23.52
CA PRO A 407 31.31 10.46 -22.81
C PRO A 407 30.61 10.00 -21.53
N ARG A 408 30.88 8.78 -21.09
CA ARG A 408 30.42 8.27 -19.80
C ARG A 408 31.10 9.05 -18.67
N ARG A 409 30.29 9.57 -17.74
CA ARG A 409 30.72 10.36 -16.59
C ARG A 409 29.59 10.46 -15.57
N PHE A 410 29.90 11.03 -14.42
CA PHE A 410 28.91 11.35 -13.39
C PHE A 410 28.10 12.60 -13.75
N LEU A 411 27.06 12.88 -12.95
CA LEU A 411 26.20 14.05 -13.13
C LEU A 411 27.01 15.34 -12.98
N SER A 412 26.96 16.20 -13.99
CA SER A 412 27.75 17.44 -14.06
C SER A 412 27.51 18.38 -12.87
N ALA A 413 26.29 18.44 -12.34
CA ALA A 413 25.96 19.26 -11.18
C ALA A 413 26.54 18.76 -9.84
N LEU A 414 26.97 17.49 -9.77
CA LEU A 414 27.55 16.87 -8.57
C LEU A 414 29.04 16.53 -8.74
N ALA A 415 29.61 16.79 -9.92
CA ALA A 415 31.00 16.55 -10.24
C ALA A 415 31.78 17.87 -10.29
N ALA A 416 33.09 17.81 -10.04
CA ALA A 416 33.95 18.95 -10.31
C ALA A 416 33.97 19.23 -11.84
N PRO A 417 34.03 20.50 -12.28
CA PRO A 417 33.95 20.86 -13.70
C PRO A 417 34.94 20.13 -14.61
N ASP A 418 36.14 19.85 -14.11
CA ASP A 418 37.24 19.22 -14.87
C ASP A 418 37.36 17.70 -14.64
N THR A 419 36.31 17.07 -14.10
CA THR A 419 36.32 15.61 -13.87
C THR A 419 36.44 14.87 -15.20
N PRO A 420 37.47 14.03 -15.40
CA PRO A 420 37.67 13.33 -16.66
C PRO A 420 36.56 12.29 -16.90
N ALA A 421 36.28 12.05 -18.17
CA ALA A 421 35.40 10.97 -18.60
C ALA A 421 35.93 9.59 -18.18
N TRP A 422 35.03 8.65 -17.92
CA TRP A 422 35.38 7.27 -17.58
C TRP A 422 35.77 6.47 -18.82
N GLN A 423 36.97 5.89 -18.77
CA GLN A 423 37.55 5.13 -19.88
C GLN A 423 37.60 3.62 -19.64
N ASN A 424 37.54 3.17 -18.37
CA ASN A 424 37.74 1.78 -18.01
C ASN A 424 36.40 1.01 -17.92
N GLY A 425 36.30 -0.11 -18.65
CA GLY A 425 35.14 -0.99 -18.55
C GLY A 425 33.83 -0.30 -18.89
N SER A 426 32.76 -0.61 -18.16
CA SER A 426 31.46 0.03 -18.31
C SER A 426 31.38 1.42 -17.67
N GLY A 427 32.14 1.69 -16.62
CA GLY A 427 31.97 2.85 -15.74
C GLY A 427 31.10 2.57 -14.49
N ARG A 428 30.61 1.33 -14.28
CA ARG A 428 29.77 0.99 -13.11
C ARG A 428 30.49 1.16 -11.78
N LEU A 429 31.78 0.81 -11.71
CA LEU A 429 32.56 0.95 -10.48
C LEU A 429 32.82 2.43 -10.16
N GLU A 430 33.15 3.23 -11.17
CA GLU A 430 33.34 4.67 -11.06
C GLU A 430 32.03 5.37 -10.65
N LEU A 431 30.89 4.96 -11.21
CA LEU A 431 29.58 5.43 -10.80
C LEU A 431 29.30 5.11 -9.32
N ALA A 432 29.58 3.88 -8.87
CA ALA A 432 29.39 3.50 -7.48
C ALA A 432 30.24 4.33 -6.51
N LYS A 433 31.50 4.59 -6.88
CA LYS A 433 32.40 5.47 -6.12
C LYS A 433 31.89 6.91 -6.08
N ALA A 434 31.47 7.48 -7.21
CA ALA A 434 30.96 8.84 -7.27
C ALA A 434 29.65 9.03 -6.46
N ILE A 435 28.80 8.00 -6.40
CA ILE A 435 27.58 8.03 -5.59
C ILE A 435 27.92 8.05 -4.09
N THR A 436 28.96 7.33 -3.68
CA THR A 436 29.31 7.14 -2.25
C THR A 436 30.46 8.03 -1.79
N ASP A 437 30.94 8.92 -2.66
CA ASP A 437 31.96 9.90 -2.31
C ASP A 437 31.44 10.84 -1.22
N ALA A 438 32.28 11.14 -0.23
CA ALA A 438 31.91 12.03 0.87
C ALA A 438 31.61 13.47 0.40
N SER A 439 32.12 13.89 -0.76
CA SER A 439 31.78 15.17 -1.37
C SER A 439 30.41 15.18 -2.05
N ASN A 440 29.79 14.02 -2.29
CA ASN A 440 28.44 13.93 -2.80
C ASN A 440 27.43 14.20 -1.67
N PRO A 441 26.72 15.33 -1.69
CA PRO A 441 25.91 15.76 -0.55
C PRO A 441 24.61 14.97 -0.40
N LEU A 442 24.20 14.17 -1.39
CA LEU A 442 22.87 13.58 -1.45
C LEU A 442 22.78 12.22 -0.78
N THR A 443 23.73 11.32 -1.05
CA THR A 443 23.62 9.90 -0.69
C THR A 443 23.47 9.68 0.82
N ALA A 444 24.28 10.37 1.62
CA ALA A 444 24.18 10.30 3.08
C ALA A 444 22.86 10.90 3.60
N ARG A 445 22.48 12.09 3.11
CA ARG A 445 21.21 12.75 3.50
C ARG A 445 19.99 11.88 3.18
N VAL A 446 19.95 11.31 1.98
CA VAL A 446 18.85 10.44 1.53
C VAL A 446 18.77 9.17 2.38
N THR A 447 19.91 8.54 2.68
CA THR A 447 19.96 7.30 3.47
C THR A 447 19.52 7.54 4.91
N VAL A 448 20.07 8.58 5.55
CA VAL A 448 19.69 9.00 6.90
C VAL A 448 18.21 9.35 6.96
N ASN A 449 17.70 10.12 5.99
CA ASN A 449 16.29 10.51 5.96
C ASN A 449 15.35 9.30 5.90
N ARG A 450 15.72 8.23 5.18
CA ARG A 450 14.92 7.00 5.12
C ARG A 450 14.99 6.21 6.43
N ILE A 451 16.17 6.07 7.03
CA ILE A 451 16.31 5.41 8.33
C ILE A 451 15.48 6.15 9.37
N TRP A 452 15.57 7.48 9.39
CA TRP A 452 14.74 8.33 10.23
C TRP A 452 13.24 8.11 9.97
N MET A 453 12.81 8.11 8.70
CA MET A 453 11.42 7.88 8.32
C MET A 453 10.88 6.54 8.83
N HIS A 454 11.67 5.46 8.79
CA HIS A 454 11.22 4.15 9.29
C HIS A 454 11.09 4.12 10.82
N LEU A 455 11.86 4.95 11.53
CA LEU A 455 11.81 5.03 13.00
C LEU A 455 10.76 6.01 13.52
N PHE A 456 10.46 7.09 12.78
CA PHE A 456 9.54 8.16 13.19
C PHE A 456 8.23 8.19 12.39
N GLY A 457 8.08 7.33 11.37
CA GLY A 457 6.92 7.30 10.46
C GLY A 457 6.91 8.43 9.41
N ARG A 458 7.81 9.41 9.52
CA ARG A 458 7.97 10.56 8.61
C ARG A 458 9.44 10.93 8.52
N GLY A 459 9.93 11.20 7.31
CA GLY A 459 11.30 11.70 7.10
C GLY A 459 11.44 13.16 7.53
N LEU A 460 12.68 13.57 7.82
CA LEU A 460 13.05 14.99 7.98
C LEU A 460 12.77 15.77 6.69
N VAL A 461 13.00 15.13 5.54
CA VAL A 461 12.58 15.56 4.21
C VAL A 461 11.40 14.70 3.79
N GLU A 462 10.26 15.32 3.48
CA GLU A 462 9.00 14.61 3.22
C GLU A 462 9.03 13.74 1.96
N SER A 463 9.87 14.08 1.00
CA SER A 463 10.07 13.40 -0.29
C SER A 463 11.34 12.54 -0.28
N PRO A 464 11.32 11.31 0.27
CA PRO A 464 12.50 10.45 0.37
C PRO A 464 13.10 9.98 -0.98
N GLY A 465 12.44 10.31 -2.10
CA GLY A 465 12.93 10.04 -3.46
C GLY A 465 13.15 11.30 -4.31
N ASP A 466 12.98 12.51 -3.75
CA ASP A 466 13.16 13.77 -4.48
C ASP A 466 13.75 14.87 -3.58
N PHE A 467 15.02 15.17 -3.81
CA PHE A 467 15.82 16.23 -3.18
C PHE A 467 16.15 17.35 -4.18
N GLY A 468 15.44 17.38 -5.33
CA GLY A 468 15.62 18.38 -6.36
C GLY A 468 15.31 19.81 -5.88
N VAL A 469 15.50 20.78 -6.77
CA VAL A 469 15.40 22.22 -6.45
C VAL A 469 13.98 22.67 -6.07
N ARG A 470 12.99 21.81 -6.29
CA ARG A 470 11.59 22.03 -5.87
C ARG A 470 11.29 21.49 -4.48
N THR A 471 12.19 20.71 -3.90
CA THR A 471 12.05 20.21 -2.54
C THR A 471 12.36 21.33 -1.56
N GLU A 472 11.40 21.61 -0.69
CA GLU A 472 11.54 22.63 0.36
C GLU A 472 12.68 22.27 1.32
N LYS A 473 13.27 23.30 1.94
CA LYS A 473 14.25 23.07 2.99
C LYS A 473 13.56 22.40 4.18
N PRO A 474 14.05 21.26 4.68
CA PRO A 474 13.45 20.62 5.84
C PRO A 474 13.58 21.52 7.07
N GLN A 475 12.58 21.46 7.97
CA GLN A 475 12.59 22.21 9.24
C GLN A 475 13.85 21.91 10.07
N HIS A 476 14.26 20.65 10.07
CA HIS A 476 15.43 20.16 10.79
C HIS A 476 16.64 19.94 9.87
N ALA A 477 16.98 20.94 9.04
CA ALA A 477 18.09 20.84 8.09
C ALA A 477 19.45 20.60 8.77
N GLU A 478 19.71 21.27 9.90
CA GLU A 478 20.96 21.09 10.66
C GLU A 478 21.07 19.68 11.24
N LEU A 479 19.96 19.11 11.73
CA LEU A 479 19.91 17.73 12.19
C LEU A 479 20.16 16.74 11.07
N LEU A 480 19.58 16.96 9.88
CA LEU A 480 19.82 16.12 8.71
C LEU A 480 21.31 16.11 8.34
N ASP A 481 21.95 17.28 8.29
CA ASP A 481 23.36 17.40 7.95
C ASP A 481 24.26 16.82 9.03
N TRP A 482 23.93 17.02 10.32
CA TRP A 482 24.65 16.40 11.42
C TRP A 482 24.61 14.87 11.31
N LEU A 483 23.42 14.28 11.18
CA LEU A 483 23.26 12.82 11.04
C LEU A 483 23.95 12.29 9.79
N ALA A 484 23.89 13.01 8.65
CA ALA A 484 24.58 12.62 7.44
C ALA A 484 26.12 12.65 7.62
N SER A 485 26.64 13.67 8.29
CA SER A 485 28.07 13.79 8.59
C SER A 485 28.56 12.72 9.58
N GLU A 486 27.74 12.34 10.56
CA GLU A 486 28.03 11.28 11.52
C GLU A 486 27.94 9.90 10.87
N PHE A 487 27.01 9.71 9.93
CA PHE A 487 26.91 8.47 9.16
C PHE A 487 28.16 8.23 8.31
N ILE A 488 28.70 9.27 7.66
CA ILE A 488 29.98 9.18 6.94
C ILE A 488 31.14 8.95 7.92
N ALA A 489 31.21 9.71 9.01
CA ALA A 489 32.31 9.64 9.98
C ALA A 489 32.39 8.31 10.73
N SER A 490 31.25 7.64 10.94
CA SER A 490 31.17 6.29 11.52
C SER A 490 31.45 5.17 10.52
N GLY A 491 32.02 5.49 9.35
CA GLY A 491 32.35 4.51 8.32
C GLY A 491 31.12 3.91 7.66
N TRP A 492 30.06 4.71 7.47
CA TRP A 492 28.82 4.29 6.82
C TRP A 492 28.09 3.13 7.54
N SER A 493 28.27 3.01 8.86
CA SER A 493 27.62 1.99 9.68
C SER A 493 26.15 2.34 9.94
N ARG A 494 25.26 1.43 9.51
CA ARG A 494 23.81 1.59 9.72
C ARG A 494 23.45 1.31 11.17
N LYS A 495 24.09 0.31 11.80
CA LYS A 495 23.85 0.03 13.22
C LYS A 495 24.33 1.19 14.11
N SER A 496 25.44 1.85 13.78
CA SER A 496 25.89 3.05 14.50
C SER A 496 24.84 4.16 14.44
N LEU A 497 24.33 4.47 13.24
CA LEU A 497 23.28 5.48 13.07
C LEU A 497 21.99 5.13 13.84
N LEU A 498 21.58 3.86 13.84
CA LEU A 498 20.43 3.39 14.62
C LEU A 498 20.63 3.61 16.12
N ARG A 499 21.79 3.24 16.67
CA ARG A 499 22.10 3.48 18.09
C ARG A 499 21.96 4.95 18.45
N THR A 500 22.56 5.83 17.63
CA THR A 500 22.48 7.28 17.83
C THR A 500 21.04 7.77 17.88
N ILE A 501 20.18 7.33 16.97
CA ILE A 501 18.78 7.77 16.93
C ILE A 501 17.97 7.18 18.10
N LEU A 502 18.08 5.87 18.35
CA LEU A 502 17.29 5.16 19.36
C LEU A 502 17.65 5.54 20.81
N GLN A 503 18.84 6.10 21.01
CA GLN A 503 19.28 6.62 22.31
C GLN A 503 18.84 8.06 22.60
N SER A 504 18.32 8.78 21.60
CA SER A 504 17.84 10.16 21.78
C SER A 504 16.57 10.22 22.65
N GLU A 505 16.45 11.27 23.46
CA GLU A 505 15.21 11.55 24.18
C GLU A 505 14.06 11.85 23.23
N THR A 506 14.34 12.48 22.07
CA THR A 506 13.35 12.75 21.01
C THR A 506 12.65 11.48 20.54
N TRP A 507 13.38 10.38 20.32
CA TRP A 507 12.77 9.08 19.94
C TRP A 507 12.02 8.40 21.10
N ARG A 508 12.47 8.65 22.34
CA ARG A 508 11.92 8.05 23.57
C ARG A 508 10.69 8.78 24.12
N GLN A 509 10.26 9.88 23.51
CA GLN A 509 9.06 10.64 23.92
C GLN A 509 7.78 9.80 23.89
N SER A 510 6.80 10.12 24.75
CA SER A 510 5.45 9.60 24.64
C SER A 510 4.81 9.99 23.31
N SER A 511 3.92 9.15 22.81
CA SER A 511 3.07 9.40 21.64
C SER A 511 1.68 9.93 22.03
N ASP A 512 1.49 10.25 23.32
CA ASP A 512 0.25 10.78 23.86
C ASP A 512 -0.16 12.10 23.21
N ARG A 513 -1.47 12.33 23.22
CA ARG A 513 -2.07 13.51 22.63
C ARG A 513 -1.59 14.77 23.36
N ARG A 514 -1.11 15.77 22.61
CA ARG A 514 -0.63 17.07 23.11
C ARG A 514 -1.41 18.22 22.45
N PRO A 515 -2.49 18.72 23.08
CA PRO A 515 -3.32 19.77 22.47
C PRO A 515 -2.58 21.07 22.16
N ASP A 516 -1.59 21.44 22.99
CA ASP A 516 -0.72 22.59 22.77
C ASP A 516 0.14 22.43 21.51
N ALA A 517 0.78 21.26 21.34
CA ALA A 517 1.55 20.94 20.15
C ALA A 517 0.66 20.82 18.90
N GLU A 518 -0.54 20.26 19.01
CA GLU A 518 -1.50 20.16 17.89
C GLU A 518 -1.94 21.52 17.35
N ILE A 519 -1.97 22.57 18.18
CA ILE A 519 -2.32 23.93 17.76
C ILE A 519 -1.13 24.58 17.02
N ALA A 520 0.07 24.44 17.56
CA ALA A 520 1.27 25.09 17.02
C ALA A 520 1.86 24.35 15.80
N ASP A 521 1.77 23.02 15.80
CA ASP A 521 2.30 22.11 14.78
C ASP A 521 1.39 20.87 14.64
N PRO A 522 0.25 21.01 13.95
CA PRO A 522 -0.75 19.94 13.83
C PRO A 522 -0.20 18.62 13.26
N GLU A 523 0.86 18.70 12.45
CA GLU A 523 1.46 17.54 11.81
C GLU A 523 2.68 16.98 12.55
N ASN A 524 3.02 17.55 13.72
CA ASN A 524 4.16 17.15 14.54
C ASN A 524 5.51 17.13 13.76
N ARG A 525 5.71 18.10 12.85
CA ARG A 525 6.97 18.30 12.11
C ARG A 525 8.15 18.67 13.03
N LEU A 526 7.89 19.37 14.11
CA LEU A 526 8.87 19.79 15.12
C LEU A 526 9.19 18.69 16.15
N LEU A 527 8.44 17.59 16.12
CA LEU A 527 8.69 16.40 16.96
C LEU A 527 8.55 16.70 18.47
N ALA A 528 7.54 17.47 18.85
CA ALA A 528 7.18 17.74 20.25
C ALA A 528 6.65 16.49 20.99
N ARG A 529 6.34 15.43 20.25
CA ARG A 529 5.99 14.09 20.75
C ARG A 529 6.42 13.03 19.74
N MET A 530 6.38 11.76 20.13
CA MET A 530 6.57 10.65 19.18
C MET A 530 5.32 10.46 18.31
N ASN A 531 5.51 10.03 17.06
CA ASN A 531 4.41 9.64 16.18
C ASN A 531 3.92 8.24 16.54
N ARG A 532 2.61 7.99 16.47
CA ARG A 532 2.06 6.64 16.62
C ARG A 532 2.33 5.84 15.36
N LEU A 533 3.01 4.72 15.49
CA LEU A 533 3.38 3.89 14.35
C LEU A 533 2.48 2.66 14.25
N ARG A 534 1.86 2.49 13.09
CA ARG A 534 1.18 1.23 12.74
C ARG A 534 2.21 0.19 12.32
N LEU A 535 2.01 -1.06 12.73
CA LEU A 535 2.76 -2.18 12.17
C LEU A 535 2.51 -2.28 10.66
N ASP A 536 3.55 -2.56 9.89
CA ASP A 536 3.41 -2.93 8.48
C ASP A 536 2.93 -4.38 8.34
N PHE A 537 2.59 -4.80 7.12
CA PHE A 537 2.07 -6.14 6.84
C PHE A 537 2.93 -7.24 7.45
N GLU A 538 4.25 -7.12 7.28
CA GLU A 538 5.21 -8.11 7.73
C GLU A 538 5.20 -8.25 9.24
N ALA A 539 5.34 -7.12 9.97
CA ALA A 539 5.31 -7.15 11.43
C ALA A 539 3.94 -7.56 11.98
N GLN A 540 2.85 -7.16 11.33
CA GLN A 540 1.49 -7.60 11.70
C GLN A 540 1.34 -9.12 11.62
N ARG A 541 1.63 -9.71 10.46
CA ARG A 541 1.47 -11.15 10.25
C ARG A 541 2.42 -11.96 11.12
N ASP A 542 3.67 -11.53 11.23
CA ASP A 542 4.68 -12.20 12.06
C ASP A 542 4.31 -12.13 13.55
N SER A 543 3.65 -11.05 13.99
CA SER A 543 3.14 -10.93 15.36
C SER A 543 1.99 -11.89 15.65
N VAL A 544 1.09 -12.14 14.69
CA VAL A 544 0.02 -13.15 14.84
C VAL A 544 0.66 -14.54 15.03
N LEU A 545 1.66 -14.87 14.22
CA LEU A 545 2.42 -16.12 14.35
C LEU A 545 3.16 -16.22 15.68
N ALA A 546 3.82 -15.14 16.12
CA ALA A 546 4.52 -15.09 17.40
C ALA A 546 3.56 -15.21 18.60
N ALA A 547 2.35 -14.63 18.52
CA ALA A 547 1.33 -14.75 19.56
C ALA A 547 0.83 -16.20 19.68
N SER A 548 0.75 -16.93 18.56
CA SER A 548 0.39 -18.36 18.52
C SER A 548 1.55 -19.33 18.73
N GLN A 549 2.78 -18.83 18.95
CA GLN A 549 4.01 -19.64 19.05
C GLN A 549 4.28 -20.55 17.84
N GLN A 550 3.80 -20.16 16.65
CA GLN A 550 3.98 -20.92 15.41
C GLN A 550 5.08 -20.34 14.51
N LEU A 551 5.57 -19.12 14.80
CA LEU A 551 6.52 -18.41 13.94
C LEU A 551 7.78 -19.23 13.68
N ASP A 552 8.01 -19.59 12.42
CA ASP A 552 9.29 -20.11 11.96
C ASP A 552 10.26 -18.94 11.71
N ALA A 553 11.25 -18.86 12.58
CA ALA A 553 12.30 -17.83 12.57
C ALA A 553 13.51 -18.21 11.71
N THR A 554 13.42 -19.26 10.88
CA THR A 554 14.51 -19.69 9.99
C THR A 554 14.83 -18.63 8.94
N VAL A 555 16.10 -18.19 8.96
CA VAL A 555 16.62 -17.13 8.10
C VAL A 555 17.17 -17.73 6.81
N GLY A 556 16.83 -17.12 5.66
CA GLY A 556 17.34 -17.52 4.35
C GLY A 556 16.63 -18.73 3.73
N GLY A 557 16.62 -18.79 2.41
CA GLY A 557 16.00 -19.83 1.60
C GLY A 557 15.01 -19.27 0.59
N PRO A 558 14.38 -20.16 -0.21
CA PRO A 558 13.42 -19.79 -1.24
C PRO A 558 12.19 -19.05 -0.72
N SER A 559 11.55 -18.29 -1.59
CA SER A 559 10.29 -17.59 -1.32
C SER A 559 9.11 -18.58 -1.20
N ALA A 560 8.06 -18.19 -0.47
CA ALA A 560 6.87 -19.01 -0.21
C ALA A 560 5.57 -18.26 -0.53
N ASP A 561 4.53 -18.96 -0.99
CA ASP A 561 3.25 -18.33 -1.40
C ASP A 561 2.29 -18.09 -0.23
N LEU A 562 2.57 -17.04 0.54
CA LEU A 562 1.78 -16.67 1.72
C LEU A 562 0.35 -16.19 1.39
N ALA A 563 0.08 -15.86 0.13
CA ALA A 563 -1.21 -15.30 -0.26
C ALA A 563 -2.28 -16.39 -0.44
N THR A 564 -1.86 -17.59 -0.85
CA THR A 564 -2.78 -18.72 -1.11
C THR A 564 -2.70 -19.82 -0.05
N ASP A 565 -1.56 -20.00 0.61
CA ASP A 565 -1.40 -21.04 1.63
C ASP A 565 -1.44 -20.44 3.06
N PRO A 566 -2.53 -20.64 3.81
CA PRO A 566 -2.67 -20.11 5.17
C PRO A 566 -1.83 -20.87 6.20
N ASN A 567 -1.21 -22.01 5.85
CA ASN A 567 -0.44 -22.84 6.80
C ASN A 567 1.03 -22.46 6.86
N ILE A 568 1.51 -21.57 5.99
CA ILE A 568 2.92 -21.16 6.02
C ILE A 568 3.17 -20.35 7.29
N THR A 569 4.06 -20.83 8.16
CA THR A 569 4.37 -20.16 9.43
C THR A 569 5.65 -19.31 9.39
N ARG A 570 6.27 -19.23 8.21
CA ARG A 570 7.48 -18.45 7.98
C ARG A 570 7.23 -16.96 7.99
N ARG A 571 8.25 -16.17 8.35
CA ARG A 571 8.24 -14.71 8.28
C ARG A 571 7.78 -14.17 6.92
N ALA A 572 7.01 -13.08 6.95
CA ALA A 572 6.41 -12.46 5.78
C ALA A 572 7.43 -11.89 4.76
N VAL A 573 8.66 -11.58 5.18
CA VAL A 573 9.74 -11.12 4.28
C VAL A 573 10.10 -12.16 3.20
N TYR A 574 9.76 -13.43 3.43
CA TYR A 574 9.97 -14.54 2.48
C TYR A 574 8.77 -14.77 1.55
N ALA A 575 7.78 -13.87 1.53
CA ALA A 575 6.69 -13.93 0.58
C ALA A 575 7.20 -13.94 -0.87
N ARG A 576 6.62 -14.81 -1.70
CA ARG A 576 6.81 -14.76 -3.15
C ARG A 576 6.15 -13.50 -3.70
N ILE A 577 6.93 -12.67 -4.39
CA ILE A 577 6.50 -11.43 -5.02
C ILE A 577 6.39 -11.65 -6.53
N ASP A 578 5.16 -11.90 -6.99
CA ASP A 578 4.84 -11.91 -8.41
C ASP A 578 4.59 -10.48 -8.90
N ARG A 579 5.51 -9.98 -9.74
CA ARG A 579 5.46 -8.61 -10.28
C ARG A 579 4.18 -8.33 -11.08
N GLN A 580 3.73 -9.29 -11.88
CA GLN A 580 2.59 -9.10 -12.76
C GLN A 580 1.26 -9.36 -12.03
N ASN A 581 1.23 -10.37 -11.17
CA ASN A 581 0.01 -10.83 -10.50
C ASN A 581 0.11 -10.64 -8.98
N LEU A 582 0.45 -9.42 -8.53
CA LEU A 582 0.59 -9.14 -7.10
C LEU A 582 -0.73 -9.46 -6.36
N PRO A 583 -0.74 -10.37 -5.38
CA PRO A 583 -1.96 -10.77 -4.69
C PRO A 583 -2.71 -9.60 -4.03
N GLY A 584 -4.04 -9.70 -3.99
CA GLY A 584 -4.90 -8.70 -3.35
C GLY A 584 -4.53 -8.44 -1.88
N LEU A 585 -4.11 -9.48 -1.15
CA LEU A 585 -3.63 -9.39 0.22
C LEU A 585 -2.53 -8.33 0.39
N PHE A 586 -1.49 -8.38 -0.44
CA PHE A 586 -0.36 -7.46 -0.32
C PHE A 586 -0.76 -6.02 -0.64
N ARG A 587 -1.67 -5.82 -1.62
CA ARG A 587 -2.25 -4.49 -1.91
C ARG A 587 -3.08 -3.96 -0.76
N THR A 588 -3.87 -4.82 -0.10
CA THR A 588 -4.69 -4.44 1.06
C THR A 588 -3.85 -3.96 2.23
N PHE A 589 -2.63 -4.46 2.40
CA PHE A 589 -1.71 -4.07 3.48
C PHE A 589 -0.52 -3.23 3.00
N ASP A 590 -0.73 -2.43 1.95
CA ASP A 590 0.18 -1.36 1.53
C ASP A 590 1.60 -1.84 1.15
N LEU A 591 1.77 -3.09 0.73
CA LEU A 591 3.07 -3.59 0.23
C LEU A 591 3.50 -2.75 -0.98
N ALA A 592 4.79 -2.42 -1.08
CA ALA A 592 5.31 -1.67 -2.20
C ALA A 592 5.06 -2.40 -3.53
N SER A 593 4.70 -1.65 -4.58
CA SER A 593 4.63 -2.19 -5.93
C SER A 593 6.03 -2.59 -6.39
N PRO A 594 6.26 -3.83 -6.86
CA PRO A 594 7.53 -4.23 -7.41
C PRO A 594 7.82 -3.62 -8.78
N ASP A 595 6.85 -2.96 -9.43
CA ASP A 595 7.01 -2.44 -10.80
C ASP A 595 7.91 -1.21 -10.91
N ALA A 596 8.14 -0.49 -9.81
CA ALA A 596 8.97 0.71 -9.79
C ALA A 596 9.64 0.87 -8.43
N HIS A 597 10.65 1.74 -8.37
CA HIS A 597 11.23 2.19 -7.12
C HIS A 597 10.16 2.78 -6.18
N ALA A 598 10.10 2.29 -4.95
CA ALA A 598 9.19 2.78 -3.91
C ALA A 598 9.98 3.46 -2.77
N PRO A 599 10.09 4.81 -2.74
CA PRO A 599 10.85 5.51 -1.70
C PRO A 599 10.14 5.50 -0.33
N ARG A 600 8.82 5.23 -0.32
CA ARG A 600 7.98 5.02 0.86
C ARG A 600 6.76 4.19 0.49
N ARG A 601 6.16 3.52 1.49
CA ARG A 601 4.82 2.93 1.39
C ARG A 601 3.79 3.95 1.85
N TYR A 602 2.69 4.07 1.10
CA TYR A 602 1.55 4.87 1.52
C TYR A 602 0.65 4.03 2.41
N GLN A 603 0.50 4.42 3.68
CA GLN A 603 -0.35 3.69 4.61
C GLN A 603 -1.81 4.03 4.35
N THR A 604 -2.64 3.01 4.19
CA THR A 604 -4.09 3.14 4.07
C THR A 604 -4.78 2.45 5.24
N THR A 605 -5.88 3.03 5.71
CA THR A 605 -6.77 2.40 6.70
C THR A 605 -8.08 2.11 6.00
N ILE A 606 -8.28 0.84 5.62
CA ILE A 606 -9.42 0.41 4.82
C ILE A 606 -10.15 -0.77 5.49
N PRO A 607 -11.49 -0.88 5.36
CA PRO A 607 -12.27 -1.95 6.00
C PRO A 607 -11.78 -3.36 5.68
N GLN A 608 -11.18 -3.58 4.51
CA GLN A 608 -10.66 -4.86 4.05
C GLN A 608 -9.56 -5.40 4.98
N GLN A 609 -8.77 -4.53 5.62
CA GLN A 609 -7.76 -4.95 6.60
C GLN A 609 -8.43 -5.56 7.84
N ALA A 610 -9.45 -4.91 8.40
CA ALA A 610 -10.21 -5.46 9.52
C ALA A 610 -10.97 -6.75 9.14
N LEU A 611 -11.57 -6.79 7.95
CA LEU A 611 -12.25 -7.98 7.42
C LEU A 611 -11.28 -9.16 7.23
N PHE A 612 -10.01 -8.91 6.90
CA PHE A 612 -8.98 -9.94 6.86
C PHE A 612 -8.80 -10.58 8.25
N TYR A 613 -8.63 -9.80 9.31
CA TYR A 613 -8.49 -10.33 10.67
C TYR A 613 -9.76 -11.04 11.18
N LEU A 614 -10.94 -10.62 10.72
CA LEU A 614 -12.20 -11.26 11.10
C LEU A 614 -12.45 -12.61 10.39
N ASN A 615 -12.04 -12.74 9.13
CA ASN A 615 -12.55 -13.81 8.26
C ASN A 615 -11.47 -14.68 7.62
N ASN A 616 -10.19 -14.27 7.61
CA ASN A 616 -9.16 -15.03 6.92
C ASN A 616 -8.80 -16.31 7.69
N ALA A 617 -8.71 -17.44 6.97
CA ALA A 617 -8.40 -18.75 7.53
C ALA A 617 -7.10 -18.75 8.35
N PHE A 618 -6.06 -18.00 7.93
CA PHE A 618 -4.82 -17.85 8.69
C PHE A 618 -5.09 -17.30 10.10
N VAL A 619 -5.81 -16.17 10.20
CA VAL A 619 -6.07 -15.52 11.51
C VAL A 619 -6.98 -16.39 12.39
N LEU A 620 -7.96 -17.05 11.77
CA LEU A 620 -8.84 -18.00 12.44
C LEU A 620 -8.04 -19.18 13.03
N ASN A 621 -7.16 -19.80 12.24
CA ASN A 621 -6.31 -20.91 12.68
C ASN A 621 -5.37 -20.49 13.81
N GLN A 622 -4.71 -19.34 13.69
CA GLN A 622 -3.82 -18.84 14.74
C GLN A 622 -4.58 -18.50 16.03
N SER A 623 -5.82 -17.99 15.93
CA SER A 623 -6.67 -17.72 17.09
C SER A 623 -7.06 -18.99 17.83
N SER A 624 -7.41 -20.05 17.09
CA SER A 624 -7.65 -21.39 17.66
C SER A 624 -6.42 -21.93 18.39
N GLU A 625 -5.23 -21.74 17.82
CA GLU A 625 -3.98 -22.21 18.40
C GLU A 625 -3.59 -21.45 19.67
N ILE A 626 -3.75 -20.12 19.69
CA ILE A 626 -3.58 -19.30 20.91
C ILE A 626 -4.49 -19.81 22.03
N ALA A 627 -5.75 -20.06 21.69
CA ALA A 627 -6.72 -20.57 22.65
C ALA A 627 -6.32 -21.96 23.17
N ARG A 628 -5.85 -22.86 22.30
CA ARG A 628 -5.41 -24.21 22.65
C ARG A 628 -4.20 -24.19 23.60
N LEU A 629 -3.17 -23.41 23.27
CA LEU A 629 -1.95 -23.27 24.07
C LEU A 629 -2.26 -22.67 25.45
N SER A 630 -3.15 -21.68 25.50
CA SER A 630 -3.54 -21.04 26.76
C SER A 630 -4.30 -21.98 27.70
N ALA A 631 -5.04 -22.97 27.17
CA ALA A 631 -5.69 -23.99 28.00
C ALA A 631 -4.69 -24.99 28.61
N ALA A 632 -3.60 -25.28 27.90
CA ALA A 632 -2.56 -26.21 28.37
C ALA A 632 -1.66 -25.61 29.48
N ALA A 633 -1.72 -24.31 29.71
CA ALA A 633 -0.85 -23.60 30.65
C ALA A 633 -1.21 -23.81 32.14
N GLY A 634 -2.37 -24.39 32.46
CA GLY A 634 -2.75 -24.72 33.84
C GLY A 634 -3.10 -23.52 34.75
N GLU A 635 -3.17 -22.30 34.21
CA GLU A 635 -3.55 -21.05 34.88
C GLU A 635 -4.90 -20.49 34.37
N ASP A 636 -5.37 -19.35 34.91
CA ASP A 636 -6.53 -18.63 34.34
C ASP A 636 -6.23 -18.28 32.86
N ARG A 637 -7.11 -18.76 31.97
CA ARG A 637 -6.93 -18.70 30.52
C ARG A 637 -7.02 -17.28 29.98
N ILE A 638 -7.74 -16.35 30.63
CA ILE A 638 -7.83 -14.95 30.16
C ILE A 638 -6.46 -14.25 30.28
N PRO A 639 -5.79 -14.20 31.45
CA PRO A 639 -4.44 -13.68 31.55
C PRO A 639 -3.42 -14.35 30.63
N ALA A 640 -3.54 -15.67 30.39
CA ALA A 640 -2.65 -16.38 29.47
C ALA A 640 -2.80 -15.88 28.03
N ILE A 641 -4.04 -15.70 27.53
CA ILE A 641 -4.32 -15.15 26.20
C ILE A 641 -3.78 -13.71 26.08
N PHE A 642 -4.00 -12.86 27.10
CA PHE A 642 -3.47 -11.49 27.11
C PHE A 642 -1.94 -11.43 27.06
N ARG A 643 -1.25 -12.28 27.84
CA ARG A 643 0.21 -12.39 27.82
C ARG A 643 0.74 -12.91 26.48
N SER A 644 -0.02 -13.77 25.80
CA SER A 644 0.36 -14.28 24.47
C SER A 644 0.22 -13.21 23.38
N VAL A 645 -0.91 -12.47 23.39
CA VAL A 645 -1.26 -11.52 22.32
C VAL A 645 -0.71 -10.11 22.57
N LEU A 646 -0.99 -9.53 23.73
CA LEU A 646 -0.67 -8.14 24.06
C LEU A 646 0.61 -7.98 24.89
N ARG A 647 1.20 -9.09 25.35
CA ARG A 647 2.42 -9.11 26.18
C ARG A 647 2.28 -8.33 27.50
N ARG A 648 1.09 -8.39 28.11
CA ARG A 648 0.80 -7.86 29.45
C ARG A 648 -0.36 -8.62 30.10
N ASN A 649 -0.60 -8.35 31.38
CA ASN A 649 -1.82 -8.81 32.04
C ASN A 649 -3.02 -7.91 31.68
N PRO A 650 -4.25 -8.45 31.70
CA PRO A 650 -5.46 -7.64 31.53
C PRO A 650 -5.64 -6.68 32.71
N ALA A 651 -6.11 -5.47 32.44
CA ALA A 651 -6.61 -4.58 33.47
C ALA A 651 -7.88 -5.17 34.13
N PRO A 652 -8.23 -4.79 35.37
CA PRO A 652 -9.41 -5.34 36.05
C PRO A 652 -10.71 -5.22 35.25
N ALA A 653 -10.93 -4.10 34.56
CA ALA A 653 -12.10 -3.88 33.72
C ALA A 653 -12.09 -4.78 32.45
N GLU A 654 -10.93 -5.01 31.85
CA GLU A 654 -10.79 -5.90 30.70
C GLU A 654 -11.04 -7.36 31.10
N LEU A 655 -10.51 -7.78 32.26
CA LEU A 655 -10.74 -9.11 32.80
C LEU A 655 -12.24 -9.38 33.01
N GLU A 656 -12.96 -8.43 33.59
CA GLU A 656 -14.41 -8.53 33.80
C GLU A 656 -15.18 -8.56 32.47
N ALA A 657 -14.82 -7.69 31.52
CA ALA A 657 -15.41 -7.68 30.19
C ALA A 657 -15.22 -9.01 29.45
N CYS A 658 -14.04 -9.63 29.57
CA CYS A 658 -13.75 -10.94 28.98
C CYS A 658 -14.58 -12.06 29.61
N ARG A 659 -14.75 -12.05 30.94
CA ARG A 659 -15.61 -13.02 31.64
C ARG A 659 -17.07 -12.90 31.20
N SER A 660 -17.58 -11.67 31.16
CA SER A 660 -18.94 -11.37 30.69
C SER A 660 -19.15 -11.82 29.24
N PHE A 661 -18.19 -11.56 28.36
CA PHE A 661 -18.21 -12.03 26.98
C PHE A 661 -18.31 -13.55 26.90
N LEU A 662 -17.44 -14.29 27.58
CA LEU A 662 -17.42 -15.76 27.53
C LEU A 662 -18.75 -16.36 28.05
N HIS A 663 -19.31 -15.83 29.15
CA HIS A 663 -20.62 -16.22 29.64
C HIS A 663 -21.76 -15.96 28.63
N SER A 664 -21.70 -14.84 27.91
CA SER A 664 -22.70 -14.51 26.90
C SER A 664 -22.65 -15.47 25.69
N VAL A 665 -21.45 -15.87 25.25
CA VAL A 665 -21.28 -16.78 24.12
C VAL A 665 -21.76 -18.18 24.47
N ASP A 666 -21.44 -18.67 25.68
CA ASP A 666 -21.94 -19.97 26.16
C ASP A 666 -23.49 -19.99 26.19
N SER A 667 -24.11 -18.91 26.66
CA SER A 667 -25.57 -18.75 26.68
C SER A 667 -26.17 -18.72 25.26
N LEU A 668 -25.50 -18.07 24.31
CA LEU A 668 -25.92 -18.01 22.90
C LEU A 668 -25.72 -19.35 22.17
N GLN A 669 -24.68 -20.12 22.50
CA GLN A 669 -24.47 -21.46 21.94
C GLN A 669 -25.52 -22.45 22.47
N GLN A 670 -25.90 -22.35 23.75
CA GLN A 670 -26.98 -23.16 24.33
C GLN A 670 -28.35 -22.87 23.70
N THR A 671 -28.62 -21.62 23.31
CA THR A 671 -29.89 -21.22 22.66
C THR A 671 -29.92 -21.48 21.15
N ALA A 672 -28.77 -21.49 20.46
CA ALA A 672 -28.69 -21.75 19.01
C ALA A 672 -29.05 -23.19 18.59
N GLY A 673 -29.07 -24.14 19.53
CA GLY A 673 -29.46 -25.54 19.27
C GLY A 673 -30.97 -25.82 19.29
N GLN A 674 -31.83 -24.83 19.50
CA GLN A 674 -33.24 -25.07 19.84
C GLN A 674 -34.29 -24.61 18.78
N GLY A 675 -33.90 -24.07 17.62
CA GLY A 675 -34.83 -23.77 16.51
C GLY A 675 -34.18 -23.28 15.21
N GLY A 676 -34.85 -23.49 14.07
CA GLY A 676 -34.34 -23.16 12.72
C GLY A 676 -34.63 -24.21 11.65
N TRP A 677 -34.00 -24.07 10.47
CA TRP A 677 -34.15 -24.99 9.33
C TRP A 677 -33.33 -26.28 9.51
N HIS A 678 -33.97 -27.41 9.26
CA HIS A 678 -33.39 -28.74 9.15
C HIS A 678 -33.70 -29.29 7.76
N LEU A 679 -32.68 -29.82 7.08
CA LEU A 679 -32.75 -30.23 5.68
C LEU A 679 -32.55 -31.74 5.61
N GLY A 680 -33.51 -32.44 5.01
CA GLY A 680 -33.54 -33.89 5.08
C GLY A 680 -34.48 -34.52 4.08
N TYR A 681 -34.78 -35.79 4.34
CA TYR A 681 -35.78 -36.56 3.63
C TYR A 681 -36.69 -37.26 4.63
N GLY A 682 -37.86 -37.72 4.17
CA GLY A 682 -38.78 -38.49 5.01
C GLY A 682 -39.92 -39.11 4.20
N SER A 683 -40.74 -39.89 4.89
CA SER A 683 -41.81 -40.67 4.27
C SER A 683 -43.17 -40.01 4.49
N LEU A 684 -43.92 -39.81 3.40
CA LEU A 684 -45.24 -39.20 3.42
C LEU A 684 -46.21 -39.93 2.47
N PRO A 685 -46.86 -41.01 2.93
CA PRO A 685 -47.86 -41.76 2.16
C PRO A 685 -48.95 -40.84 1.56
N GLU A 686 -49.59 -41.28 0.47
CA GLU A 686 -50.50 -40.45 -0.32
C GLU A 686 -51.63 -39.82 0.53
N ASP A 687 -52.32 -40.64 1.33
CA ASP A 687 -53.42 -40.20 2.20
C ASP A 687 -52.97 -39.75 3.61
N SER A 688 -51.65 -39.67 3.85
CA SER A 688 -51.10 -39.23 5.14
C SER A 688 -50.96 -37.72 5.20
N HIS A 689 -51.25 -37.16 6.37
CA HIS A 689 -50.94 -35.77 6.71
C HIS A 689 -49.82 -35.65 7.76
N THR A 690 -49.12 -36.75 8.03
CA THR A 690 -47.99 -36.79 8.97
C THR A 690 -46.75 -37.32 8.26
N LEU A 691 -45.68 -36.53 8.31
CA LEU A 691 -44.36 -36.95 7.85
C LEU A 691 -43.75 -37.90 8.88
N THR A 692 -43.34 -39.09 8.46
CA THR A 692 -42.63 -40.06 9.29
C THR A 692 -41.17 -40.20 8.84
N ASN A 693 -40.33 -40.77 9.70
CA ASN A 693 -38.93 -41.11 9.37
C ASN A 693 -38.09 -39.94 8.83
N PHE A 694 -38.30 -38.72 9.32
CA PHE A 694 -37.44 -37.60 8.92
C PHE A 694 -35.98 -37.87 9.34
N GLN A 695 -35.08 -37.84 8.37
CA GLN A 695 -33.64 -38.02 8.56
C GLN A 695 -32.88 -36.88 7.85
N PRO A 696 -31.82 -36.32 8.47
CA PRO A 696 -31.02 -35.29 7.83
C PRO A 696 -30.23 -35.85 6.64
N LEU A 697 -30.12 -35.06 5.56
CA LEU A 697 -29.17 -35.33 4.49
C LEU A 697 -27.80 -34.82 4.95
N THR A 698 -26.78 -35.66 4.90
CA THR A 698 -25.48 -35.37 5.54
C THR A 698 -24.31 -35.24 4.57
N VAL A 699 -24.46 -35.70 3.31
CA VAL A 699 -23.38 -35.65 2.31
C VAL A 699 -23.52 -34.42 1.43
N ILE A 700 -22.42 -33.69 1.24
CA ILE A 700 -22.36 -32.46 0.43
C ILE A 700 -21.53 -32.69 -0.84
N ARG A 701 -22.13 -32.44 -2.01
CA ARG A 701 -21.47 -32.51 -3.32
C ARG A 701 -21.99 -31.40 -4.24
N GLU A 702 -21.08 -30.58 -4.78
CA GLU A 702 -21.40 -29.57 -5.79
C GLU A 702 -22.56 -28.62 -5.40
N GLY A 703 -22.61 -28.18 -4.14
CA GLY A 703 -23.66 -27.31 -3.62
C GLY A 703 -25.01 -28.00 -3.32
N ARG A 704 -25.05 -29.34 -3.31
CA ARG A 704 -26.21 -30.16 -2.96
C ARG A 704 -25.97 -30.94 -1.65
N LEU A 705 -27.02 -31.06 -0.85
CA LEU A 705 -27.17 -32.01 0.25
C LEU A 705 -27.90 -33.26 -0.26
N GLN A 706 -27.31 -34.44 -0.09
CA GLN A 706 -27.79 -35.72 -0.61
C GLN A 706 -27.48 -36.88 0.34
N GLY A 707 -27.98 -38.08 0.03
CA GLY A 707 -27.87 -39.28 0.88
C GLY A 707 -26.47 -39.89 0.96
N GLY A 708 -25.83 -40.07 -0.20
CA GLY A 708 -24.51 -40.69 -0.34
C GLY A 708 -23.64 -39.96 -1.36
N ASP A 709 -22.48 -40.53 -1.68
CA ASP A 709 -21.52 -39.92 -2.60
C ASP A 709 -21.95 -39.89 -4.07
N GLN A 710 -22.98 -40.66 -4.43
CA GLN A 710 -23.51 -40.78 -5.79
C GLN A 710 -24.95 -40.26 -5.87
N LEU A 711 -25.35 -39.79 -7.06
CA LEU A 711 -26.73 -39.43 -7.38
C LEU A 711 -27.11 -40.07 -8.73
N PRO A 712 -28.14 -40.91 -8.82
CA PRO A 712 -29.05 -41.30 -7.73
C PRO A 712 -28.33 -42.13 -6.65
N ASP A 713 -28.70 -41.91 -5.40
CA ASP A 713 -28.24 -42.70 -4.27
C ASP A 713 -28.85 -44.12 -4.34
N PRO A 714 -28.09 -45.20 -4.04
CA PRO A 714 -28.62 -46.57 -4.12
C PRO A 714 -29.83 -46.84 -3.21
N GLN A 715 -30.01 -46.09 -2.13
CA GLN A 715 -31.11 -46.23 -1.17
C GLN A 715 -32.13 -45.10 -1.29
N LEU A 716 -31.68 -43.85 -1.43
CA LEU A 716 -32.55 -42.66 -1.41
C LEU A 716 -32.93 -42.16 -2.81
N GLY A 717 -32.38 -42.75 -3.87
CA GLY A 717 -32.70 -42.36 -5.25
C GLY A 717 -32.25 -40.93 -5.56
N TRP A 718 -33.09 -40.16 -6.24
CA TRP A 718 -32.75 -38.82 -6.71
C TRP A 718 -32.92 -37.71 -5.66
N VAL A 719 -33.21 -38.03 -4.38
CA VAL A 719 -33.44 -36.98 -3.37
C VAL A 719 -32.19 -36.14 -3.13
N PHE A 720 -32.33 -34.84 -3.35
CA PHE A 720 -31.36 -33.87 -2.87
C PHE A 720 -32.02 -32.52 -2.60
N LEU A 721 -31.37 -31.71 -1.77
CA LEU A 721 -31.71 -30.31 -1.54
C LEU A 721 -30.52 -29.42 -1.85
N ASN A 722 -30.74 -28.28 -2.48
CA ASN A 722 -29.72 -27.24 -2.66
C ASN A 722 -30.29 -25.88 -2.20
N ARG A 723 -29.50 -24.80 -2.29
CA ARG A 723 -29.94 -23.48 -1.83
C ARG A 723 -31.31 -23.06 -2.35
N SER A 724 -31.60 -23.30 -3.63
CA SER A 724 -32.78 -22.77 -4.33
C SER A 724 -33.88 -23.79 -4.59
N GLY A 725 -33.75 -25.04 -4.15
CA GLY A 725 -34.69 -26.10 -4.49
C GLY A 725 -34.18 -27.49 -4.15
N GLY A 726 -34.43 -28.44 -5.06
CA GLY A 726 -34.06 -29.84 -4.89
C GLY A 726 -34.64 -30.74 -5.99
N HIS A 727 -34.65 -32.04 -5.70
CA HIS A 727 -35.39 -33.06 -6.45
C HIS A 727 -36.22 -33.86 -5.45
N PRO A 728 -37.51 -34.14 -5.76
CA PRO A 728 -38.46 -34.64 -4.76
C PRO A 728 -38.16 -36.07 -4.29
N GLY A 729 -37.38 -36.81 -5.07
CA GLY A 729 -37.12 -38.23 -4.85
C GLY A 729 -37.80 -39.08 -5.90
N ASN A 730 -37.83 -40.38 -5.66
CA ASN A 730 -38.36 -41.37 -6.60
C ASN A 730 -39.75 -41.88 -6.20
N ASP A 731 -40.10 -41.70 -4.93
CA ASP A 731 -41.28 -42.27 -4.30
C ASP A 731 -41.69 -41.44 -3.07
N LEU A 732 -42.81 -41.82 -2.46
CA LEU A 732 -43.33 -41.17 -1.26
C LEU A 732 -42.65 -41.62 0.04
N GLN A 733 -41.68 -42.54 0.00
CA GLN A 733 -40.89 -42.93 1.18
C GLN A 733 -39.67 -42.04 1.35
N HIS A 734 -39.21 -41.44 0.26
CA HIS A 734 -38.03 -40.57 0.19
C HIS A 734 -38.41 -39.20 -0.39
N CYS A 735 -39.26 -38.45 0.30
CA CYS A 735 -39.61 -37.09 -0.09
C CYS A 735 -38.52 -36.11 0.33
N ALA A 736 -38.29 -35.04 -0.43
CA ALA A 736 -37.40 -33.95 -0.03
C ALA A 736 -38.08 -33.06 1.02
N VAL A 737 -37.42 -32.82 2.16
CA VAL A 737 -38.03 -32.12 3.30
C VAL A 737 -37.18 -30.94 3.77
N ARG A 738 -37.81 -29.76 3.83
CA ARG A 738 -37.30 -28.63 4.62
C ARG A 738 -38.17 -28.48 5.86
N ARG A 739 -37.64 -28.87 7.01
CA ARG A 739 -38.29 -28.75 8.32
C ARG A 739 -37.87 -27.44 8.98
N TRP A 740 -38.80 -26.67 9.52
CA TRP A 740 -38.47 -25.52 10.36
C TRP A 740 -38.99 -25.74 11.78
N THR A 741 -38.15 -25.51 12.78
CA THR A 741 -38.46 -25.73 14.20
C THR A 741 -38.51 -24.41 14.97
N ALA A 742 -39.57 -24.21 15.76
CA ALA A 742 -39.75 -23.01 16.56
C ALA A 742 -38.75 -22.93 17.72
N SER A 743 -38.03 -21.81 17.82
CA SER A 743 -37.04 -21.56 18.88
C SER A 743 -37.63 -21.12 20.21
N ALA A 744 -38.94 -20.82 20.25
CA ALA A 744 -39.69 -20.36 21.42
C ALA A 744 -41.20 -20.49 21.11
N ASP A 745 -42.03 -20.41 22.15
CA ASP A 745 -43.48 -20.29 22.00
C ASP A 745 -43.81 -19.04 21.17
N CYS A 746 -44.46 -19.25 20.02
CA CYS A 746 -44.63 -18.20 19.01
C CYS A 746 -45.89 -18.37 18.17
N ARG A 747 -46.20 -17.33 17.39
CA ARG A 747 -47.12 -17.43 16.25
C ARG A 747 -46.33 -17.18 14.98
N ILE A 748 -46.60 -17.97 13.94
CA ILE A 748 -45.91 -17.81 12.66
C ILE A 748 -46.85 -17.50 11.50
N LEU A 749 -46.29 -16.80 10.52
CA LEU A 749 -46.79 -16.64 9.16
C LEU A 749 -45.75 -17.26 8.23
N PHE A 750 -46.15 -18.03 7.24
CA PHE A 750 -45.25 -18.47 6.18
C PHE A 750 -45.75 -18.08 4.80
N HIS A 751 -44.80 -17.90 3.89
CA HIS A 751 -45.01 -17.76 2.46
C HIS A 751 -44.04 -18.69 1.73
N GLY A 752 -44.56 -19.55 0.87
CA GLY A 752 -43.83 -20.53 0.08
C GLY A 752 -44.02 -20.32 -1.41
N VAL A 753 -42.97 -20.52 -2.18
CA VAL A 753 -42.96 -20.54 -3.64
C VAL A 753 -42.42 -21.89 -4.08
N LEU A 754 -43.11 -22.55 -5.02
CA LEU A 754 -42.67 -23.77 -5.68
C LEU A 754 -42.70 -23.56 -7.19
N THR A 755 -41.59 -23.83 -7.87
CA THR A 755 -41.45 -23.69 -9.31
C THR A 755 -40.91 -24.98 -9.91
N HIS A 756 -41.58 -25.49 -10.93
CA HIS A 756 -41.12 -26.60 -11.77
C HIS A 756 -41.12 -26.11 -13.21
N THR A 757 -39.97 -26.12 -13.88
CA THR A 757 -39.80 -25.48 -15.20
C THR A 757 -39.71 -26.46 -16.36
N SER A 758 -39.72 -27.77 -16.09
CA SER A 758 -39.67 -28.77 -17.15
C SER A 758 -41.04 -28.86 -17.83
N ASP A 759 -41.03 -28.90 -19.16
CA ASP A 759 -42.19 -29.24 -19.98
C ASP A 759 -42.42 -30.76 -20.07
N GLN A 760 -41.42 -31.54 -19.64
CA GLN A 760 -41.47 -33.00 -19.46
C GLN A 760 -41.70 -33.36 -17.98
N GLY A 761 -42.39 -34.49 -17.73
CA GLY A 761 -42.78 -34.94 -16.38
C GLY A 761 -44.19 -34.49 -15.99
N ASP A 762 -44.69 -34.98 -14.85
CA ASP A 762 -46.01 -34.59 -14.32
C ASP A 762 -45.92 -33.54 -13.19
N GLY A 763 -44.70 -33.07 -12.90
CA GLY A 763 -44.43 -31.97 -11.97
C GLY A 763 -44.42 -32.41 -10.52
N VAL A 764 -44.14 -31.47 -9.63
CA VAL A 764 -43.93 -31.76 -8.20
C VAL A 764 -45.04 -31.21 -7.33
N ARG A 765 -45.29 -31.88 -6.20
CA ARG A 765 -46.26 -31.46 -5.20
C ARG A 765 -45.56 -30.95 -3.96
N LEU A 766 -46.00 -29.80 -3.45
CA LEU A 766 -45.62 -29.28 -2.14
C LEU A 766 -46.75 -29.52 -1.16
N ARG A 767 -46.45 -30.14 -0.02
CA ARG A 767 -47.32 -30.30 1.15
C ARG A 767 -46.67 -29.64 2.36
N VAL A 768 -47.38 -28.70 2.99
CA VAL A 768 -46.92 -28.01 4.20
C VAL A 768 -47.69 -28.55 5.40
N LEU A 769 -46.99 -29.22 6.30
CA LEU A 769 -47.59 -29.97 7.41
C LEU A 769 -47.29 -29.29 8.75
N GLY A 770 -48.33 -29.14 9.58
CA GLY A 770 -48.22 -28.67 10.96
C GLY A 770 -47.80 -29.77 11.94
N PRO A 771 -47.43 -29.39 13.18
CA PRO A 771 -46.94 -30.34 14.20
C PRO A 771 -48.00 -31.35 14.66
N ASP A 772 -49.28 -31.06 14.44
CA ASP A 772 -50.43 -31.91 14.78
C ASP A 772 -50.89 -32.79 13.61
N GLY A 773 -50.09 -32.86 12.53
CA GLY A 773 -50.43 -33.61 11.32
C GLY A 773 -51.54 -32.95 10.49
N ARG A 774 -51.82 -31.66 10.68
CA ARG A 774 -52.72 -30.91 9.79
C ARG A 774 -51.99 -30.49 8.51
N ASN A 775 -52.66 -30.64 7.37
CA ASN A 775 -52.23 -30.02 6.12
C ASN A 775 -52.54 -28.51 6.17
N LEU A 776 -51.50 -27.69 6.26
CA LEU A 776 -51.61 -26.23 6.35
C LEU A 776 -51.72 -25.58 4.96
N ALA A 777 -51.11 -26.18 3.95
CA ALA A 777 -51.22 -25.77 2.55
C ALA A 777 -50.70 -26.87 1.62
N GLN A 778 -51.29 -26.97 0.43
CA GLN A 778 -50.84 -27.89 -0.62
C GLN A 778 -50.96 -27.24 -2.00
N THR A 779 -49.97 -27.47 -2.86
CA THR A 779 -50.01 -27.03 -4.27
C THR A 779 -49.22 -27.98 -5.17
N VAL A 780 -49.48 -27.92 -6.47
CA VAL A 780 -48.78 -28.72 -7.49
C VAL A 780 -48.25 -27.78 -8.57
N ALA A 781 -46.94 -27.85 -8.84
CA ALA A 781 -46.29 -27.07 -9.89
C ALA A 781 -45.91 -27.99 -11.05
N THR A 782 -46.46 -27.71 -12.23
CA THR A 782 -46.10 -28.38 -13.50
C THR A 782 -45.88 -27.28 -14.53
N ASN A 783 -44.66 -27.16 -15.06
CA ASN A 783 -44.25 -26.10 -16.00
C ASN A 783 -44.75 -24.70 -15.59
N GLY A 784 -44.50 -24.32 -14.34
CA GLY A 784 -45.02 -23.09 -13.76
C GLY A 784 -44.56 -22.85 -12.33
N THR A 785 -45.02 -21.73 -11.77
CA THR A 785 -44.75 -21.32 -10.39
C THR A 785 -46.05 -21.24 -9.61
N GLN A 786 -46.06 -21.83 -8.43
CA GLN A 786 -47.15 -21.79 -7.47
C GLN A 786 -46.71 -21.16 -6.16
N THR A 787 -47.66 -20.60 -5.43
CA THR A 787 -47.42 -20.00 -4.12
C THR A 787 -48.39 -20.55 -3.08
N VAL A 788 -47.93 -20.64 -1.83
CA VAL A 788 -48.72 -21.05 -0.67
C VAL A 788 -48.42 -20.11 0.49
N ALA A 789 -49.42 -19.80 1.32
CA ALA A 789 -49.21 -19.02 2.52
C ALA A 789 -50.24 -19.38 3.58
N ALA A 790 -49.84 -19.35 4.84
CA ALA A 790 -50.76 -19.44 5.98
C ALA A 790 -50.21 -18.60 7.15
N GLY A 791 -51.11 -18.07 7.97
CA GLY A 791 -50.77 -17.12 9.03
C GLY A 791 -51.46 -17.41 10.34
N GLY A 792 -50.83 -16.97 11.44
CA GLY A 792 -51.39 -17.12 12.78
C GLY A 792 -51.33 -18.54 13.32
N ILE A 793 -50.33 -19.33 12.90
CA ILE A 793 -50.14 -20.71 13.38
C ILE A 793 -49.44 -20.65 14.73
N PRO A 794 -50.09 -21.06 15.84
CA PRO A 794 -49.42 -21.13 17.14
C PRO A 794 -48.48 -22.35 17.19
N LEU A 795 -47.26 -22.15 17.68
CA LEU A 795 -46.28 -23.22 17.89
C LEU A 795 -45.65 -23.08 19.26
N GLN A 796 -45.50 -24.20 19.95
CA GLN A 796 -44.66 -24.30 21.15
C GLN A 796 -43.19 -24.45 20.76
N GLN A 797 -42.29 -24.09 21.65
CA GLN A 797 -40.86 -24.33 21.48
C GLN A 797 -40.57 -25.80 21.12
N GLY A 798 -39.75 -26.01 20.08
CA GLY A 798 -39.41 -27.35 19.58
C GLY A 798 -40.43 -27.97 18.60
N GLN A 799 -41.63 -27.41 18.47
CA GLN A 799 -42.57 -27.84 17.42
C GLN A 799 -42.09 -27.39 16.03
N SER A 800 -42.45 -28.17 15.00
CA SER A 800 -41.95 -27.96 13.65
C SER A 800 -43.06 -27.87 12.60
N ILE A 801 -42.75 -27.18 11.49
CA ILE A 801 -43.51 -27.23 10.24
C ILE A 801 -42.65 -27.89 9.17
N ASP A 802 -43.24 -28.82 8.44
CA ASP A 802 -42.57 -29.56 7.38
C ASP A 802 -43.03 -29.09 6.01
N PHE A 803 -42.09 -28.61 5.20
CA PHE A 803 -42.29 -28.30 3.79
C PHE A 803 -41.77 -29.50 3.00
N VAL A 804 -42.69 -30.37 2.60
CA VAL A 804 -42.40 -31.64 1.93
C VAL A 804 -42.67 -31.46 0.44
N VAL A 805 -41.67 -31.72 -0.40
CA VAL A 805 -41.83 -31.77 -1.84
C VAL A 805 -41.67 -33.21 -2.31
N ASP A 806 -42.71 -33.74 -2.95
CA ASP A 806 -42.79 -35.13 -3.39
C ASP A 806 -43.11 -35.27 -4.88
N CYS A 807 -42.73 -36.42 -5.44
CA CYS A 807 -42.99 -36.78 -6.82
C CYS A 807 -44.43 -37.26 -6.97
N ARG A 808 -44.96 -37.21 -8.19
CA ARG A 808 -46.31 -37.65 -8.50
C ARG A 808 -46.25 -39.05 -9.13
N SER A 809 -46.94 -39.26 -10.24
CA SER A 809 -46.98 -40.57 -10.93
C SER A 809 -45.68 -40.90 -11.66
N ALA A 810 -44.85 -39.88 -11.96
CA ALA A 810 -43.46 -40.03 -12.40
C ALA A 810 -42.54 -39.17 -11.53
N SER A 811 -41.24 -39.46 -11.56
CA SER A 811 -40.18 -38.66 -10.91
C SER A 811 -39.13 -38.17 -11.90
N ALA A 812 -39.29 -38.49 -13.19
CA ALA A 812 -38.38 -38.06 -14.23
C ALA A 812 -38.62 -36.58 -14.55
N HIS A 813 -37.54 -35.79 -14.65
CA HIS A 813 -37.57 -34.36 -14.95
C HIS A 813 -38.20 -33.47 -13.85
N ASP A 814 -38.17 -33.92 -12.59
CA ASP A 814 -38.85 -33.26 -11.46
C ASP A 814 -37.94 -32.39 -10.57
N SER A 815 -36.77 -32.00 -11.06
CA SER A 815 -35.98 -30.97 -10.38
C SER A 815 -36.79 -29.68 -10.26
N TYR A 816 -36.83 -29.10 -9.06
CA TYR A 816 -37.66 -27.94 -8.74
C TYR A 816 -36.86 -26.84 -8.06
N ARG A 817 -37.44 -25.64 -8.06
CA ARG A 817 -37.03 -24.52 -7.22
C ARG A 817 -38.07 -24.28 -6.13
N SER A 818 -37.61 -23.98 -4.92
CA SER A 818 -38.48 -23.69 -3.80
C SER A 818 -37.90 -22.62 -2.89
N LYS A 819 -38.75 -21.71 -2.42
CA LYS A 819 -38.40 -20.70 -1.43
C LYS A 819 -39.47 -20.61 -0.35
N PHE A 820 -39.07 -20.75 0.89
CA PHE A 820 -39.95 -20.65 2.05
C PHE A 820 -39.47 -19.53 2.97
N VAL A 821 -40.37 -18.62 3.32
CA VAL A 821 -40.14 -17.53 4.25
C VAL A 821 -41.09 -17.69 5.43
N ILE A 822 -40.55 -17.69 6.65
CA ILE A 822 -41.31 -17.78 7.89
C ILE A 822 -41.06 -16.51 8.70
N THR A 823 -42.12 -15.81 9.06
CA THR A 823 -42.10 -14.73 10.04
C THR A 823 -42.55 -15.28 11.38
N GLN A 824 -41.63 -15.35 12.34
CA GLN A 824 -41.85 -15.81 13.70
C GLN A 824 -42.08 -14.61 14.63
N ALA A 825 -43.28 -14.53 15.22
CA ALA A 825 -43.63 -13.52 16.22
C ALA A 825 -43.63 -14.15 17.62
N VAL A 826 -42.70 -13.71 18.47
CA VAL A 826 -42.62 -14.08 19.89
C VAL A 826 -43.15 -12.90 20.71
N PRO A 827 -44.06 -13.10 21.69
CA PRO A 827 -44.57 -12.01 22.51
C PRO A 827 -43.44 -11.20 23.18
N GLY A 828 -43.46 -9.88 23.03
CA GLY A 828 -42.46 -8.98 23.61
C GLY A 828 -41.11 -8.91 22.89
N GLN A 829 -40.94 -9.61 21.75
CA GLN A 829 -39.71 -9.56 20.94
C GLN A 829 -40.02 -9.10 19.50
N PRO A 830 -39.04 -8.48 18.80
CA PRO A 830 -39.17 -8.21 17.37
C PRO A 830 -39.40 -9.50 16.58
N ALA A 831 -40.28 -9.45 15.58
CA ALA A 831 -40.52 -10.60 14.72
C ALA A 831 -39.24 -10.98 13.94
N ARG A 832 -38.92 -12.27 13.92
CA ARG A 832 -37.75 -12.81 13.22
C ARG A 832 -38.17 -13.41 11.88
N ILE A 833 -37.44 -13.09 10.82
CA ILE A 833 -37.66 -13.66 9.48
C ILE A 833 -36.65 -14.78 9.25
N TRP A 834 -37.13 -15.93 8.80
CA TRP A 834 -36.36 -17.09 8.38
C TRP A 834 -36.60 -17.31 6.89
N ASN A 835 -35.53 -17.52 6.12
CA ASN A 835 -35.59 -17.62 4.67
C ASN A 835 -34.79 -18.84 4.22
N SER A 836 -35.46 -19.84 3.64
CA SER A 836 -34.87 -21.13 3.29
C SER A 836 -33.70 -21.05 2.30
N GLU A 837 -33.57 -19.97 1.51
CA GLU A 837 -32.43 -19.74 0.62
C GLU A 837 -31.26 -19.06 1.34
N GLN A 838 -31.54 -18.00 2.11
CA GLN A 838 -30.51 -17.23 2.82
C GLN A 838 -29.95 -17.98 4.03
N ASP A 839 -30.77 -18.82 4.64
CA ASP A 839 -30.44 -19.64 5.79
C ASP A 839 -29.94 -21.04 5.39
N PHE A 840 -29.86 -21.35 4.08
CA PHE A 840 -29.23 -22.58 3.63
C PHE A 840 -27.76 -22.56 4.04
N ARG A 841 -27.33 -23.59 4.76
CA ARG A 841 -25.96 -23.78 5.20
C ARG A 841 -25.52 -25.14 4.67
N GLU A 842 -24.55 -25.13 3.77
CA GLU A 842 -23.98 -26.36 3.21
C GLU A 842 -23.27 -27.16 4.32
N ALA A 843 -22.70 -26.48 5.31
CA ALA A 843 -22.38 -26.98 6.65
C ALA A 843 -22.53 -25.82 7.65
N PRO A 844 -22.79 -26.04 8.95
CA PRO A 844 -22.55 -25.00 9.93
C PRO A 844 -21.07 -24.65 9.82
N ALA A 845 -20.74 -23.43 9.39
CA ALA A 845 -19.38 -22.92 9.58
C ALA A 845 -19.09 -23.13 11.06
N ALA A 846 -18.08 -23.95 11.38
CA ALA A 846 -17.69 -24.20 12.76
C ALA A 846 -17.43 -22.81 13.36
N ARG A 847 -18.36 -22.34 14.21
CA ARG A 847 -18.13 -21.09 14.94
C ARG A 847 -16.85 -21.31 15.70
N GLN A 848 -15.95 -20.33 15.64
CA GLN A 848 -14.75 -20.35 16.46
C GLN A 848 -15.15 -20.62 17.91
N ASP A 849 -14.38 -21.46 18.59
CA ASP A 849 -14.51 -21.67 20.03
C ASP A 849 -14.53 -20.29 20.75
N PRO A 850 -15.32 -20.09 21.81
CA PRO A 850 -15.43 -18.78 22.46
C PRO A 850 -14.07 -18.19 22.89
N TRP A 851 -13.11 -19.04 23.27
CA TRP A 851 -11.77 -18.60 23.62
C TRP A 851 -10.93 -18.22 22.42
N ALA A 852 -11.12 -18.91 21.29
CA ALA A 852 -10.54 -18.49 20.02
C ALA A 852 -11.11 -17.14 19.55
N GLN A 853 -12.41 -16.89 19.77
CA GLN A 853 -13.00 -15.56 19.50
C GLN A 853 -12.42 -14.47 20.41
N LEU A 854 -12.17 -14.77 21.69
CA LEU A 854 -11.48 -13.84 22.59
C LEU A 854 -10.06 -13.52 22.09
N ALA A 855 -9.27 -14.53 21.73
CA ALA A 855 -7.95 -14.32 21.15
C ALA A 855 -8.00 -13.48 19.87
N GLN A 856 -8.94 -13.80 18.97
CA GLN A 856 -9.18 -13.04 17.74
C GLN A 856 -9.54 -11.57 18.02
N THR A 857 -10.34 -11.31 19.05
CA THR A 857 -10.74 -9.96 19.45
C THR A 857 -9.52 -9.13 19.89
N LEU A 858 -8.58 -9.74 20.62
CA LEU A 858 -7.34 -9.06 21.00
C LEU A 858 -6.45 -8.76 19.78
N LEU A 859 -6.38 -9.66 18.80
CA LEU A 859 -5.63 -9.44 17.54
C LEU A 859 -6.18 -8.27 16.71
N LEU A 860 -7.45 -7.89 16.92
CA LEU A 860 -8.11 -6.78 16.24
C LEU A 860 -7.93 -5.43 16.95
N THR A 861 -7.33 -5.40 18.13
CA THR A 861 -7.16 -4.17 18.91
C THR A 861 -6.10 -3.26 18.29
N ASN A 862 -6.24 -1.95 18.51
CA ASN A 862 -5.19 -1.00 18.16
C ASN A 862 -3.88 -1.30 18.90
N GLU A 863 -3.93 -1.79 20.13
CA GLU A 863 -2.73 -2.16 20.90
C GLU A 863 -1.94 -3.31 20.24
N PHE A 864 -2.61 -4.21 19.53
CA PHE A 864 -1.94 -5.25 18.76
C PHE A 864 -1.40 -4.73 17.42
N LEU A 865 -2.16 -3.87 16.73
CA LEU A 865 -1.84 -3.40 15.37
C LEU A 865 -0.88 -2.20 15.33
N PHE A 866 -0.64 -1.55 16.46
CA PHE A 866 0.26 -0.40 16.60
C PHE A 866 1.41 -0.69 17.57
N ILE A 867 2.53 -0.01 17.35
CA ILE A 867 3.72 -0.12 18.20
C ILE A 867 3.49 0.66 19.52
N ASP A 868 2.88 1.84 19.39
CA ASP A 868 2.73 2.89 20.40
C ASP A 868 1.43 2.87 21.20
#